data_AF-F4GLS7-F1
#
_entry.id   AF-F4GLS7-F1
#
_cell.length_a   1.000
_cell.length_b   1.000
_cell.length_c   1.000
_cell.angle_alpha   90.00
_cell.angle_beta   90.00
_cell.angle_gamma   90.00
#
_symmetry.space_group_name_H-M   'P 1'
#
loop_
_entity.id
_entity.type
_entity.pdbx_description
1 polymer ?
#
loop_
_entity_poly.entity_id
_entity_poly.type
_entity_poly.pdbx_seq_one_letter_code
_entity_poly.pdbx_strand_id
1 'polypeptide(L)'
;MKNKSLVAILLLMLAAVSLVSCVQELDQIYDVTDDEGRQGADGQVMLFSGGMNALNLETGDSLGFFMVGNGNALTPSNILDGTDNLRLTYDELTGEASFDSGIVVYYPNNGSLVDFISYAPYAPSLASYALPMDVTDQSNPNLLDIFYVRKNNMAKQSSPVVLTFQHMMSKMTLTVNVNDAGILDPDTIDEITVTTVGWPTTAVFRVDTGTFTSKEGATEAISFTMAANGINAVSQDMIFIPHSEGEFPDRSLGFTVRDGASEKNYTWNVPASWSFDSGQHYILDITIRDRTIVVETVTIEKWEVGGTGNADTADILDYTGDGSVSNPYKIYTARGLAVVLTSANSSKNFILMRNIELGTYLGSTTWTPFDFSGTLDGNGYAIDGVTVTGPGNAATGDKLGFFKTITSGAVVKNIGLTNVSVTGRDNLGGLAGVNNNGTITNCYVSGAISGEDVIGGIIGQNNGTITGSTSYVRIKATGNSSGGVAGQHLSGVIENSSAIVTLNGSDIVGGLVGKNSASITGSSAAGTVSGGQYVGGLVGQNDSGKTISNSYVRMSSVTGTSSHVGGFVGRNQGTVTNSDTTRASIVYSVQGQNTVGGFVGANTGTESSITKAIVYYGKVSGTGTTSISTGTGGFAGHQTATITDSKAIGMDASALVTANGRVGGFVGTNTGAIERSHAETNGNITGTADNSVGGFVGYTTGNISNSSATVQGFISGANDYVGGFGGYISASMTGNSAFTGGNILGAANWVGGFAGALHGPVSYSHSRTMGKISGGGAYSVGGFIGHSAADVSNCFSEASTVTGTAYIGGFIGYKASSTVKESYALVNSVVSITDRAGGFVGYHVAGSITDSYVIVNNAVSALGGAGAWAGGFAGMNSASVSYSYAVVNGSVTGLRNIGGFASTSLARDIKNSFTVVQQVTAINGAVSRLIGDTAVTSTTNRAYTSVASISGNSETTVHLDLQKDASWFKGATNFSVSANWTGGVWDASIWDFPAGKYPILKNVAGGEYQDGYSTP
;
A
#
# COMPACT_ATOMS: atom_id res chain seq x y z
N MET A 1 -29.29 50.32 28.44
CA MET A 1 -27.87 50.02 28.18
C MET A 1 -27.22 49.57 29.49
N LYS A 2 -27.11 48.26 29.74
CA LYS A 2 -26.18 47.64 30.74
C LYS A 2 -26.29 46.10 30.88
N ASN A 3 -27.23 45.42 30.22
CA ASN A 3 -27.36 43.95 30.29
C ASN A 3 -27.02 43.15 29.02
N LYS A 4 -26.54 43.79 27.93
CA LYS A 4 -26.16 43.06 26.70
C LYS A 4 -24.72 42.54 26.69
N SER A 5 -23.85 43.07 27.56
CA SER A 5 -22.44 42.67 27.59
C SER A 5 -22.17 41.39 28.42
N LEU A 6 -22.95 41.13 29.46
CA LEU A 6 -22.80 39.89 30.24
C LEU A 6 -23.33 38.67 29.48
N VAL A 7 -24.41 38.83 28.70
CA VAL A 7 -24.95 37.75 27.86
C VAL A 7 -23.99 37.42 26.72
N ALA A 8 -23.34 38.41 26.11
CA ALA A 8 -22.30 38.17 25.10
C ALA A 8 -21.07 37.46 25.68
N ILE A 9 -20.63 37.81 26.90
CA ILE A 9 -19.47 37.16 27.55
C ILE A 9 -19.83 35.75 28.05
N LEU A 10 -21.05 35.50 28.52
CA LEU A 10 -21.50 34.16 28.90
C LEU A 10 -21.72 33.24 27.68
N LEU A 11 -22.16 33.79 26.54
CA LEU A 11 -22.23 33.08 25.24
C LEU A 11 -20.84 32.85 24.63
N LEU A 12 -19.88 33.76 24.81
CA LEU A 12 -18.49 33.56 24.40
C LEU A 12 -17.75 32.55 25.30
N MET A 13 -18.06 32.48 26.60
CA MET A 13 -17.52 31.44 27.49
C MET A 13 -18.18 30.08 27.28
N LEU A 14 -19.49 30.01 26.96
CA LEU A 14 -20.10 28.75 26.52
C LEU A 14 -19.58 28.29 25.15
N ALA A 15 -19.27 29.21 24.23
CA ALA A 15 -18.62 28.89 22.96
C ALA A 15 -17.15 28.43 23.12
N ALA A 16 -16.43 28.94 24.13
CA ALA A 16 -15.07 28.52 24.43
C ALA A 16 -15.00 27.17 25.17
N VAL A 17 -16.04 26.79 25.93
CA VAL A 17 -16.13 25.46 26.58
C VAL A 17 -16.70 24.40 25.62
N SER A 18 -17.48 24.79 24.60
CA SER A 18 -17.86 23.90 23.49
C SER A 18 -16.78 23.73 22.41
N LEU A 19 -15.64 24.42 22.52
CA LEU A 19 -14.46 24.27 21.64
C LEU A 19 -13.36 23.40 22.26
N VAL A 20 -13.56 22.88 23.48
CA VAL A 20 -12.57 22.04 24.20
C VAL A 20 -13.18 20.71 24.69
N SER A 21 -14.45 20.44 24.42
CA SER A 21 -15.12 19.17 24.78
C SER A 21 -15.97 18.62 23.63
N CYS A 22 -15.33 18.46 22.48
CA CYS A 22 -15.74 17.55 21.41
C CYS A 22 -14.41 17.13 20.73
N VAL A 23 -13.67 16.22 21.38
CA VAL A 23 -13.70 14.77 21.10
C VAL A 23 -12.91 14.51 19.81
N GLN A 24 -11.63 14.16 19.86
CA GLN A 24 -11.10 12.89 20.41
C GLN A 24 -11.71 11.63 19.76
N GLU A 25 -12.33 11.78 18.58
CA GLU A 25 -12.61 10.71 17.63
C GLU A 25 -11.90 11.05 16.31
N LEU A 26 -10.61 10.75 16.21
CA LEU A 26 -9.84 10.83 14.96
C LEU A 26 -8.80 9.69 14.90
N ASP A 27 -9.21 8.50 15.36
CA ASP A 27 -8.47 7.25 15.16
C ASP A 27 -9.39 6.09 14.71
N GLN A 28 -10.62 6.38 14.28
CA GLN A 28 -11.47 5.36 13.67
C GLN A 28 -11.13 5.23 12.18
N ILE A 29 -10.13 4.39 11.95
CA ILE A 29 -10.00 3.55 10.77
C ILE A 29 -11.37 2.87 10.58
N TYR A 30 -12.08 3.18 9.48
CA TYR A 30 -13.23 2.37 9.07
C TYR A 30 -12.68 1.06 8.50
N ASP A 31 -12.39 0.16 9.42
CA ASP A 31 -12.08 -1.23 9.19
C ASP A 31 -13.26 -1.96 8.54
N VAL A 32 -12.94 -2.79 7.55
CA VAL A 32 -13.87 -3.82 7.07
C VAL A 32 -14.14 -4.74 8.26
N THR A 33 -15.32 -4.60 8.85
CA THR A 33 -15.77 -5.43 9.96
C THR A 33 -16.46 -6.65 9.40
N ASP A 34 -16.12 -7.82 9.93
CA ASP A 34 -16.92 -9.01 9.72
C ASP A 34 -18.22 -8.95 10.57
N ASP A 35 -19.10 -9.93 10.40
CA ASP A 35 -20.42 -9.98 11.06
C ASP A 35 -20.36 -10.02 12.61
N GLU A 36 -19.18 -10.13 13.20
CA GLU A 36 -18.93 -10.09 14.66
C GLU A 36 -18.25 -8.78 15.12
N GLY A 37 -18.03 -7.82 14.22
CA GLY A 37 -17.46 -6.51 14.53
C GLY A 37 -15.94 -6.53 14.73
N ARG A 38 -15.21 -7.51 14.17
CA ARG A 38 -13.74 -7.59 14.23
C ARG A 38 -13.10 -6.75 13.12
N GLN A 39 -12.10 -5.94 13.48
CA GLN A 39 -11.39 -4.99 12.61
C GLN A 39 -10.30 -5.69 11.75
N GLY A 40 -9.72 -5.03 10.74
CA GLY A 40 -8.75 -5.57 9.77
C GLY A 40 -7.43 -6.09 10.36
N ALA A 41 -6.30 -5.99 9.64
CA ALA A 41 -5.01 -6.57 10.05
C ALA A 41 -4.54 -6.20 11.48
N ASP A 42 -5.10 -5.14 12.04
CA ASP A 42 -4.93 -4.73 13.42
C ASP A 42 -5.78 -5.61 14.35
N GLY A 43 -5.26 -6.78 14.72
CA GLY A 43 -5.98 -7.76 15.56
C GLY A 43 -5.73 -9.21 15.19
N GLN A 44 -5.17 -9.48 14.01
CA GLN A 44 -4.89 -10.83 13.55
C GLN A 44 -3.73 -11.44 14.35
N VAL A 45 -3.91 -12.70 14.74
CA VAL A 45 -2.88 -13.52 15.33
C VAL A 45 -1.93 -13.98 14.22
N MET A 46 -0.73 -13.41 14.17
CA MET A 46 0.37 -13.91 13.35
C MET A 46 1.33 -14.67 14.25
N LEU A 47 1.70 -15.90 13.86
CA LEU A 47 2.55 -16.78 14.65
C LEU A 47 3.87 -17.04 13.91
N PHE A 48 4.98 -16.74 14.58
CA PHE A 48 6.31 -17.22 14.23
C PHE A 48 6.74 -18.25 15.26
N SER A 49 7.52 -19.24 14.84
CA SER A 49 8.42 -19.92 15.76
C SER A 49 9.67 -19.06 15.92
N GLY A 50 9.58 -17.95 16.64
CA GLY A 50 10.75 -17.09 16.83
C GLY A 50 11.85 -17.82 17.60
N GLY A 51 12.97 -17.99 16.92
CA GLY A 51 14.08 -18.83 17.36
C GLY A 51 13.77 -20.30 17.13
N MET A 52 14.73 -21.00 16.54
CA MET A 52 14.83 -22.45 16.34
C MET A 52 14.58 -22.96 14.92
N ASN A 53 15.68 -23.10 14.18
CA ASN A 53 15.91 -24.30 13.37
C ASN A 53 16.27 -25.50 14.29
N ALA A 54 15.54 -25.67 15.39
CA ALA A 54 16.00 -26.41 16.56
C ALA A 54 14.95 -27.37 17.15
N LEU A 55 14.02 -27.88 16.34
CA LEU A 55 13.02 -28.86 16.76
C LEU A 55 12.62 -29.83 15.65
N ASN A 56 13.52 -30.24 14.74
CA ASN A 56 13.22 -31.20 13.65
C ASN A 56 11.91 -30.96 12.85
N LEU A 57 11.29 -29.78 12.95
CA LEU A 57 10.08 -29.43 12.22
C LEU A 57 10.50 -29.06 10.81
N GLU A 58 9.95 -29.74 9.82
CA GLU A 58 10.22 -29.53 8.41
C GLU A 58 9.06 -28.78 7.75
N THR A 59 9.33 -28.15 6.61
CA THR A 59 8.27 -27.51 5.82
C THR A 59 7.16 -28.52 5.50
N GLY A 60 5.94 -28.22 5.93
CA GLY A 60 4.78 -29.10 5.78
C GLY A 60 4.35 -29.80 7.08
N ASP A 61 5.18 -29.76 8.13
CA ASP A 61 4.77 -30.24 9.45
C ASP A 61 3.58 -29.45 9.98
N SER A 62 2.74 -30.15 10.73
CA SER A 62 1.46 -29.62 11.18
C SER A 62 1.42 -29.53 12.70
N LEU A 63 0.86 -28.43 13.21
CA LEU A 63 0.69 -28.17 14.63
C LEU A 63 -0.78 -27.97 14.98
N GLY A 64 -1.18 -28.32 16.19
CA GLY A 64 -2.47 -27.93 16.75
C GLY A 64 -2.38 -26.60 17.49
N PHE A 65 -3.41 -25.78 17.41
CA PHE A 65 -3.48 -24.45 18.04
C PHE A 65 -4.78 -24.26 18.81
N PHE A 66 -4.66 -23.65 19.99
CA PHE A 66 -5.76 -23.21 20.84
C PHE A 66 -5.52 -21.81 21.40
N MET A 67 -6.60 -21.05 21.56
CA MET A 67 -6.62 -19.77 22.26
C MET A 67 -7.64 -19.82 23.40
N VAL A 68 -7.20 -19.48 24.61
CA VAL A 68 -8.04 -19.40 25.81
C VAL A 68 -7.85 -18.06 26.52
N GLY A 69 -8.77 -17.66 27.39
CA GLY A 69 -8.56 -16.48 28.24
C GLY A 69 -7.33 -16.63 29.15
N ASN A 70 -6.62 -15.53 29.44
CA ASN A 70 -5.38 -15.55 30.22
C ASN A 70 -5.54 -16.31 31.56
N GLY A 71 -4.70 -17.34 31.75
CA GLY A 71 -4.70 -18.18 32.95
C GLY A 71 -5.81 -19.24 33.01
N ASN A 72 -6.71 -19.31 32.03
CA ASN A 72 -7.80 -20.29 32.03
C ASN A 72 -7.33 -21.69 31.62
N ALA A 73 -7.93 -22.73 32.19
CA ALA A 73 -7.69 -24.10 31.74
C ALA A 73 -8.24 -24.34 30.33
N LEU A 74 -7.57 -25.19 29.53
CA LEU A 74 -8.08 -25.63 28.23
C LEU A 74 -9.28 -26.56 28.43
N THR A 75 -10.47 -26.03 28.22
CA THR A 75 -11.74 -26.76 28.28
C THR A 75 -12.66 -26.19 27.21
N PRO A 76 -13.68 -26.94 26.73
CA PRO A 76 -14.53 -26.48 25.64
C PRO A 76 -15.21 -25.12 25.90
N SER A 77 -15.52 -24.80 27.17
CA SER A 77 -16.14 -23.52 27.55
C SER A 77 -15.19 -22.33 27.58
N ASN A 78 -13.87 -22.55 27.58
CA ASN A 78 -12.85 -21.51 27.70
C ASN A 78 -12.14 -21.19 26.37
N ILE A 79 -12.38 -22.00 25.34
CA ILE A 79 -11.80 -21.80 24.00
C ILE A 79 -12.47 -20.59 23.35
N LEU A 80 -11.65 -19.73 22.76
CA LEU A 80 -12.07 -18.49 22.13
C LEU A 80 -12.01 -18.63 20.60
N ASP A 81 -12.86 -17.87 19.90
CA ASP A 81 -12.76 -17.62 18.45
C ASP A 81 -12.70 -18.89 17.57
N GLY A 82 -13.38 -19.96 17.97
CA GLY A 82 -13.38 -21.22 17.21
C GLY A 82 -12.01 -21.92 17.11
N THR A 83 -11.07 -21.57 17.99
CA THR A 83 -9.71 -22.10 17.99
C THR A 83 -9.57 -23.51 18.59
N ASP A 84 -10.58 -24.37 18.43
CA ASP A 84 -10.53 -25.74 18.97
C ASP A 84 -9.68 -26.64 18.07
N ASN A 85 -8.41 -26.80 18.44
CA ASN A 85 -7.42 -27.63 17.75
C ASN A 85 -7.25 -27.26 16.26
N LEU A 86 -7.14 -25.97 15.97
CA LEU A 86 -6.90 -25.50 14.61
C LEU A 86 -5.54 -25.95 14.11
N ARG A 87 -5.49 -26.38 12.85
CA ARG A 87 -4.24 -26.78 12.21
C ARG A 87 -3.44 -25.56 11.77
N LEU A 88 -2.16 -25.59 12.10
CA LEU A 88 -1.13 -24.74 11.54
C LEU A 88 -0.21 -25.57 10.65
N THR A 89 0.28 -25.00 9.55
CA THR A 89 1.32 -25.59 8.71
C THR A 89 2.60 -24.77 8.84
N TYR A 90 3.71 -25.45 9.15
CA TYR A 90 5.04 -24.85 9.30
C TYR A 90 5.75 -24.70 7.95
N ASP A 91 6.43 -23.56 7.77
CA ASP A 91 7.30 -23.29 6.64
C ASP A 91 8.69 -22.86 7.13
N GLU A 92 9.68 -23.71 6.89
CA GLU A 92 11.08 -23.50 7.30
C GLU A 92 11.71 -22.31 6.58
N LEU A 93 11.28 -22.00 5.36
CA LEU A 93 11.81 -20.89 4.56
C LEU A 93 11.48 -19.53 5.16
N THR A 94 10.33 -19.43 5.82
CA THR A 94 9.78 -18.18 6.39
C THR A 94 9.85 -18.15 7.91
N GLY A 95 9.94 -19.30 8.58
CA GLY A 95 9.82 -19.42 10.04
C GLY A 95 8.39 -19.15 10.55
N GLU A 96 7.42 -19.14 9.64
CA GLU A 96 6.01 -18.88 9.93
C GLU A 96 5.24 -20.18 10.16
N ALA A 97 4.32 -20.14 11.12
CA ALA A 97 3.29 -21.16 11.27
C ALA A 97 1.96 -20.53 10.86
N SER A 98 1.44 -20.95 9.71
CA SER A 98 0.25 -20.34 9.11
C SER A 98 -0.98 -21.21 9.32
N PHE A 99 -2.13 -20.59 9.58
CA PHE A 99 -3.40 -21.29 9.61
C PHE A 99 -3.76 -21.78 8.20
N ASP A 100 -4.48 -22.91 8.12
CA ASP A 100 -4.98 -23.43 6.84
C ASP A 100 -5.75 -22.34 6.06
N SER A 101 -5.65 -22.40 4.73
CA SER A 101 -6.18 -21.37 3.82
C SER A 101 -7.63 -21.01 4.12
N GLY A 102 -7.88 -19.71 4.35
CA GLY A 102 -9.22 -19.16 4.62
C GLY A 102 -9.57 -19.03 6.10
N ILE A 103 -8.70 -19.49 7.01
CA ILE A 103 -8.85 -19.31 8.46
C ILE A 103 -8.06 -18.08 8.91
N VAL A 104 -8.72 -17.19 9.65
CA VAL A 104 -8.10 -16.02 10.28
C VAL A 104 -8.52 -15.99 11.73
N VAL A 105 -7.55 -15.90 12.64
CA VAL A 105 -7.79 -15.88 14.10
C VAL A 105 -7.50 -14.48 14.62
N TYR A 106 -8.36 -13.98 15.51
CA TYR A 106 -8.29 -12.61 16.05
C TYR A 106 -8.12 -12.60 17.57
N TYR A 107 -7.38 -11.60 18.06
CA TYR A 107 -7.39 -11.28 19.49
C TYR A 107 -8.77 -10.76 19.95
N PRO A 108 -9.15 -10.93 21.23
CA PRO A 108 -10.38 -10.35 21.76
C PRO A 108 -10.42 -8.82 21.60
N ASN A 109 -11.48 -8.31 20.97
CA ASN A 109 -11.66 -6.87 20.68
C ASN A 109 -11.64 -5.96 21.90
N ASN A 110 -11.96 -6.48 23.09
CA ASN A 110 -11.96 -5.74 24.34
C ASN A 110 -10.56 -5.55 24.96
N GLY A 111 -9.50 -6.04 24.29
CA GLY A 111 -8.11 -5.96 24.76
C GLY A 111 -7.78 -6.94 25.89
N SER A 112 -8.64 -7.92 26.17
CA SER A 112 -8.36 -8.96 27.16
C SER A 112 -7.16 -9.79 26.73
N LEU A 113 -6.32 -10.14 27.71
CA LEU A 113 -5.19 -11.03 27.51
C LEU A 113 -5.68 -12.46 27.24
N VAL A 114 -4.95 -13.18 26.41
CA VAL A 114 -5.18 -14.60 26.08
C VAL A 114 -3.92 -15.43 26.28
N ASP A 115 -4.10 -16.74 26.46
CA ASP A 115 -3.01 -17.71 26.39
C ASP A 115 -3.12 -18.49 25.07
N PHE A 116 -1.98 -18.72 24.43
CA PHE A 116 -1.86 -19.59 23.28
C PHE A 116 -1.28 -20.93 23.70
N ILE A 117 -1.92 -22.01 23.27
CA ILE A 117 -1.44 -23.37 23.48
C ILE A 117 -1.24 -23.98 22.10
N SER A 118 -0.06 -24.55 21.86
CA SER A 118 0.21 -25.25 20.61
C SER A 118 1.08 -26.47 20.84
N TYR A 119 0.92 -27.48 19.98
CA TYR A 119 1.66 -28.72 20.07
C TYR A 119 1.91 -29.34 18.68
N ALA A 120 2.92 -30.20 18.57
CA ALA A 120 3.19 -31.02 17.40
C ALA A 120 3.70 -32.41 17.83
N PRO A 121 3.46 -33.47 17.02
CA PRO A 121 2.77 -33.45 15.72
C PRO A 121 1.24 -33.28 15.85
N TYR A 122 0.61 -32.65 14.86
CA TYR A 122 -0.83 -32.41 14.83
C TYR A 122 -1.66 -33.71 14.77
N ALA A 123 -2.70 -33.78 15.60
CA ALA A 123 -3.71 -34.83 15.56
C ALA A 123 -5.07 -34.22 15.17
N PRO A 124 -5.69 -34.62 14.05
CA PRO A 124 -6.97 -34.05 13.60
C PRO A 124 -8.13 -34.25 14.58
N SER A 125 -8.03 -35.24 15.47
CA SER A 125 -8.99 -35.51 16.52
C SER A 125 -8.28 -35.76 17.84
N LEU A 126 -8.65 -34.99 18.88
CA LEU A 126 -8.13 -35.09 20.24
C LEU A 126 -9.28 -35.43 21.19
N ALA A 127 -9.52 -36.71 21.43
CA ALA A 127 -10.53 -37.14 22.40
C ALA A 127 -10.12 -36.68 23.81
N SER A 128 -10.89 -35.76 24.41
CA SER A 128 -10.59 -35.20 25.74
C SER A 128 -9.16 -34.64 25.86
N TYR A 129 -8.63 -34.04 24.79
CA TYR A 129 -7.26 -33.47 24.72
C TYR A 129 -6.13 -34.50 24.96
N ALA A 130 -6.42 -35.79 24.75
CA ALA A 130 -5.48 -36.88 24.89
C ALA A 130 -4.78 -37.19 23.56
N LEU A 131 -3.44 -37.09 23.56
CA LEU A 131 -2.58 -37.55 22.47
C LEU A 131 -1.93 -38.88 22.89
N PRO A 132 -2.40 -40.03 22.37
CA PRO A 132 -1.81 -41.33 22.67
C PRO A 132 -0.42 -41.43 22.04
N MET A 133 0.53 -41.96 22.79
CA MET A 133 1.93 -42.10 22.39
C MET A 133 2.36 -43.56 22.50
N ASP A 134 3.14 -43.98 21.51
CA ASP A 134 3.78 -45.29 21.43
C ASP A 134 5.23 -45.08 20.97
N VAL A 135 6.19 -45.46 21.81
CA VAL A 135 7.62 -45.33 21.53
C VAL A 135 8.28 -46.68 21.21
N THR A 136 7.49 -47.71 20.89
CA THR A 136 8.03 -49.05 20.58
C THR A 136 8.90 -49.07 19.33
N ASP A 137 8.56 -48.28 18.30
CA ASP A 137 9.32 -48.17 17.06
C ASP A 137 10.38 -47.05 17.14
N GLN A 138 11.60 -47.42 17.50
CA GLN A 138 12.75 -46.50 17.56
C GLN A 138 13.51 -46.40 16.22
N SER A 139 12.94 -46.85 15.10
CA SER A 139 13.63 -46.79 13.79
C SER A 139 13.93 -45.36 13.32
N ASN A 140 13.11 -44.40 13.73
CA ASN A 140 13.37 -42.97 13.58
C ASN A 140 12.96 -42.22 14.86
N PRO A 141 13.86 -42.14 15.85
CA PRO A 141 13.53 -41.56 17.14
C PRO A 141 13.02 -40.13 16.98
N ASN A 142 13.57 -39.33 16.08
CA ASN A 142 13.19 -37.92 15.89
C ASN A 142 11.69 -37.68 15.59
N LEU A 143 10.97 -38.69 15.07
CA LEU A 143 9.51 -38.60 14.82
C LEU A 143 8.64 -38.91 16.04
N LEU A 144 9.24 -39.45 17.11
CA LEU A 144 8.55 -39.82 18.35
C LEU A 144 8.43 -38.66 19.34
N ASP A 145 9.05 -37.51 19.04
CA ASP A 145 9.06 -36.37 19.94
C ASP A 145 7.74 -35.59 19.90
N ILE A 146 7.39 -35.00 21.05
CA ILE A 146 6.27 -34.08 21.17
C ILE A 146 6.82 -32.71 21.49
N PHE A 147 6.41 -31.75 20.68
CA PHE A 147 6.63 -30.34 20.96
C PHE A 147 5.39 -29.75 21.62
N TYR A 148 5.59 -28.95 22.66
CA TYR A 148 4.50 -28.26 23.33
C TYR A 148 4.92 -26.86 23.76
N VAL A 149 3.99 -25.90 23.64
CA VAL A 149 4.13 -24.56 24.17
C VAL A 149 2.81 -24.10 24.77
N ARG A 150 2.91 -23.44 25.92
CA ARG A 150 1.86 -22.57 26.43
C ARG A 150 2.44 -21.19 26.66
N LYS A 151 2.02 -20.23 25.83
CA LYS A 151 2.46 -18.83 25.89
C LYS A 151 1.36 -17.99 26.53
N ASN A 152 1.65 -17.46 27.71
CA ASN A 152 0.67 -16.71 28.49
C ASN A 152 0.75 -15.20 28.24
N ASN A 153 -0.32 -14.48 28.57
CA ASN A 153 -0.40 -13.01 28.56
C ASN A 153 -0.24 -12.35 27.18
N MET A 154 -0.84 -12.93 26.15
CA MET A 154 -0.81 -12.40 24.78
C MET A 154 -1.86 -11.31 24.58
N ALA A 155 -1.48 -10.21 23.94
CA ALA A 155 -2.35 -9.09 23.60
C ALA A 155 -2.32 -8.82 22.09
N LYS A 156 -3.26 -8.01 21.58
CA LYS A 156 -3.30 -7.58 20.18
C LYS A 156 -1.95 -6.99 19.69
N GLN A 157 -1.24 -6.26 20.57
CA GLN A 157 0.08 -5.66 20.27
C GLN A 157 1.23 -6.67 20.26
N SER A 158 0.99 -7.91 20.68
CA SER A 158 1.99 -8.97 20.67
C SER A 158 2.15 -9.62 19.30
N SER A 159 1.33 -9.25 18.30
CA SER A 159 1.43 -9.77 16.94
C SER A 159 2.56 -9.05 16.17
N PRO A 160 3.50 -9.79 15.55
CA PRO A 160 3.49 -11.23 15.46
C PRO A 160 4.15 -11.93 16.66
N VAL A 161 3.61 -13.09 17.04
CA VAL A 161 3.94 -13.82 18.28
C VAL A 161 4.99 -14.88 18.02
N VAL A 162 6.00 -14.90 18.87
CA VAL A 162 7.01 -15.95 18.92
C VAL A 162 6.59 -17.09 19.86
N LEU A 163 6.32 -18.26 19.28
CA LEU A 163 6.09 -19.53 19.98
C LEU A 163 7.41 -20.28 20.17
N THR A 164 7.83 -20.41 21.43
CA THR A 164 9.05 -21.16 21.80
C THR A 164 8.64 -22.52 22.38
N PHE A 165 8.68 -23.54 21.54
CA PHE A 165 8.32 -24.91 21.90
C PHE A 165 9.36 -25.59 22.78
N GLN A 166 8.89 -26.57 23.56
CA GLN A 166 9.72 -27.42 24.42
C GLN A 166 9.57 -28.88 23.98
N HIS A 167 10.68 -29.63 24.06
CA HIS A 167 10.68 -31.09 23.98
C HIS A 167 9.93 -31.65 25.19
N MET A 168 8.93 -32.48 24.96
CA MET A 168 8.17 -33.11 26.02
C MET A 168 8.66 -34.52 26.33
N MET A 169 9.35 -35.19 25.40
CA MET A 169 9.91 -36.51 25.66
C MET A 169 11.24 -36.41 26.44
N SER A 170 11.82 -37.55 26.82
CA SER A 170 13.21 -37.63 27.28
C SER A 170 14.07 -38.29 26.21
N LYS A 171 15.25 -37.75 25.94
CA LYS A 171 16.22 -38.33 24.99
C LYS A 171 17.35 -39.02 25.75
N MET A 172 17.81 -40.15 25.23
CA MET A 172 19.05 -40.77 25.67
C MET A 172 19.98 -40.97 24.48
N THR A 173 21.21 -40.48 24.57
CA THR A 173 22.29 -40.92 23.68
C THR A 173 23.11 -41.96 24.43
N LEU A 174 23.14 -43.18 23.90
CA LEU A 174 23.86 -44.30 24.48
C LEU A 174 25.08 -44.62 23.61
N THR A 175 26.27 -44.41 24.15
CA THR A 175 27.53 -44.79 23.51
C THR A 175 28.05 -46.08 24.16
N VAL A 176 28.17 -47.14 23.37
CA VAL A 176 28.65 -48.45 23.82
C VAL A 176 30.07 -48.68 23.35
N ASN A 177 31.01 -48.75 24.29
CA ASN A 177 32.41 -49.04 24.07
C ASN A 177 32.70 -50.53 24.30
N VAL A 178 33.47 -51.13 23.39
CA VAL A 178 33.84 -52.56 23.43
C VAL A 178 35.34 -52.81 23.58
N ASN A 179 36.15 -51.76 23.67
CA ASN A 179 37.60 -51.84 23.79
C ASN A 179 38.07 -51.76 25.25
N ASP A 180 38.17 -52.91 25.92
CA ASP A 180 38.93 -53.03 27.17
C ASP A 180 39.76 -54.32 27.22
N ALA A 181 41.08 -54.15 27.26
CA ALA A 181 42.09 -55.13 27.66
C ALA A 181 42.05 -56.57 27.07
N GLY A 182 41.59 -56.76 25.82
CA GLY A 182 41.85 -57.98 25.03
C GLY A 182 40.92 -59.18 25.25
N ILE A 183 39.67 -58.95 25.67
CA ILE A 183 38.66 -60.00 25.92
C ILE A 183 37.57 -60.06 24.84
N LEU A 184 37.26 -58.92 24.22
CA LEU A 184 36.46 -58.79 23.01
C LEU A 184 37.36 -58.17 21.93
N ASP A 185 37.36 -58.73 20.73
CA ASP A 185 38.14 -58.20 19.60
C ASP A 185 37.23 -57.30 18.76
N PRO A 186 37.41 -55.96 18.79
CA PRO A 186 36.54 -55.02 18.08
C PRO A 186 36.43 -55.33 16.59
N ASP A 187 37.49 -55.88 15.98
CA ASP A 187 37.56 -56.24 14.55
C ASP A 187 36.66 -57.42 14.18
N THR A 188 36.12 -58.15 15.17
CA THR A 188 35.28 -59.35 15.00
C THR A 188 33.81 -59.14 15.39
N ILE A 189 33.47 -57.98 15.96
CA ILE A 189 32.10 -57.68 16.38
C ILE A 189 31.30 -57.19 15.17
N ASP A 190 30.27 -57.96 14.82
CA ASP A 190 29.37 -57.65 13.71
C ASP A 190 28.30 -56.64 14.15
N GLU A 191 27.66 -56.90 15.29
CA GLU A 191 26.56 -56.08 15.79
C GLU A 191 26.42 -56.10 17.32
N ILE A 192 25.80 -55.04 17.84
CA ILE A 192 25.37 -54.93 19.24
C ILE A 192 23.88 -54.62 19.23
N THR A 193 23.06 -55.53 19.75
CA THR A 193 21.62 -55.30 19.96
C THR A 193 21.37 -54.85 21.38
N VAL A 194 20.82 -53.66 21.55
CA VAL A 194 20.39 -53.14 22.86
C VAL A 194 18.91 -53.36 23.01
N THR A 195 18.48 -53.82 24.19
CA THR A 195 17.08 -54.14 24.49
C THR A 195 16.66 -53.50 25.81
N THR A 196 15.56 -52.76 25.83
CA THR A 196 15.02 -52.15 27.06
C THR A 196 14.01 -53.08 27.72
N VAL A 197 14.11 -53.27 29.03
CA VAL A 197 13.18 -54.11 29.82
C VAL A 197 12.64 -53.31 30.98
N GLY A 198 11.32 -53.35 31.21
CA GLY A 198 10.66 -52.67 32.33
C GLY A 198 10.46 -51.16 32.15
N TRP A 199 10.68 -50.63 30.94
CA TRP A 199 10.47 -49.22 30.61
C TRP A 199 9.02 -48.95 30.17
N PRO A 200 8.48 -47.73 30.40
CA PRO A 200 7.21 -47.31 29.80
C PRO A 200 7.34 -47.20 28.28
N THR A 201 6.38 -47.77 27.56
CA THR A 201 6.38 -47.77 26.08
C THR A 201 5.15 -47.10 25.48
N THR A 202 4.07 -47.01 26.25
CA THR A 202 2.89 -46.23 25.88
C THR A 202 2.53 -45.24 27.00
N ALA A 203 2.01 -44.09 26.58
CA ALA A 203 1.50 -43.07 27.49
C ALA A 203 0.46 -42.21 26.79
N VAL A 204 -0.23 -41.38 27.56
CA VAL A 204 -1.11 -40.34 27.04
C VAL A 204 -0.55 -38.98 27.40
N PHE A 205 -0.14 -38.21 26.40
CA PHE A 205 0.19 -36.80 26.57
C PHE A 205 -1.09 -35.96 26.59
N ARG A 206 -1.24 -35.12 27.61
CA ARG A 206 -2.41 -34.26 27.81
C ARG A 206 -2.10 -32.86 27.32
N VAL A 207 -2.70 -32.48 26.20
CA VAL A 207 -2.48 -31.16 25.58
C VAL A 207 -3.04 -30.03 26.45
N ASP A 208 -4.04 -30.31 27.26
CA ASP A 208 -4.65 -29.33 28.17
C ASP A 208 -3.79 -29.00 29.41
N THR A 209 -2.95 -29.94 29.84
CA THR A 209 -2.06 -29.76 31.01
C THR A 209 -0.58 -29.68 30.66
N GLY A 210 -0.19 -30.13 29.47
CA GLY A 210 1.21 -30.28 29.08
C GLY A 210 1.94 -31.39 29.85
N THR A 211 1.24 -32.47 30.22
CA THR A 211 1.81 -33.54 31.07
C THR A 211 1.47 -34.94 30.57
N PHE A 212 2.26 -35.94 30.95
CA PHE A 212 1.99 -37.35 30.65
C PHE A 212 1.11 -38.01 31.72
N THR A 213 0.21 -38.89 31.28
CA THR A 213 -0.69 -39.71 32.10
C THR A 213 -0.76 -41.14 31.55
N SER A 214 -1.36 -42.07 32.30
CA SER A 214 -1.60 -43.46 31.87
C SER A 214 -0.36 -44.14 31.27
N LYS A 215 0.80 -44.00 31.92
CA LYS A 215 2.04 -44.61 31.46
C LYS A 215 2.00 -46.10 31.74
N GLU A 216 2.10 -46.92 30.71
CA GLU A 216 2.08 -48.37 30.84
C GLU A 216 3.46 -48.95 30.48
N GLY A 217 3.93 -49.85 31.34
CA GLY A 217 5.15 -50.61 31.11
C GLY A 217 5.02 -51.53 29.91
N ALA A 218 6.10 -51.71 29.17
CA ALA A 218 6.13 -52.58 27.99
C ALA A 218 5.60 -54.00 28.26
N THR A 219 4.69 -54.48 27.41
CA THR A 219 4.43 -55.93 27.27
C THR A 219 5.48 -56.62 26.40
N GLU A 220 6.25 -55.87 25.61
CA GLU A 220 7.31 -56.34 24.71
C GLU A 220 8.54 -55.43 24.81
N ALA A 221 9.74 -55.99 24.65
CA ALA A 221 10.98 -55.24 24.80
C ALA A 221 11.30 -54.39 23.55
N ILE A 222 11.74 -53.15 23.72
CA ILE A 222 12.22 -52.31 22.60
C ILE A 222 13.66 -52.73 22.31
N SER A 223 13.94 -53.18 21.08
CA SER A 223 15.28 -53.57 20.66
C SER A 223 15.72 -52.77 19.44
N PHE A 224 16.98 -52.35 19.42
CA PHE A 224 17.64 -51.80 18.24
C PHE A 224 19.02 -52.43 18.08
N THR A 225 19.40 -52.64 16.81
CA THR A 225 20.66 -53.27 16.45
C THR A 225 21.60 -52.23 15.87
N MET A 226 22.75 -52.09 16.49
CA MET A 226 23.83 -51.22 16.06
C MET A 226 24.87 -52.04 15.30
N ALA A 227 25.18 -51.67 14.06
CA ALA A 227 26.28 -52.29 13.32
C ALA A 227 27.62 -51.80 13.90
N ALA A 228 28.44 -52.72 14.39
CA ALA A 228 29.73 -52.38 15.01
C ALA A 228 30.86 -52.39 13.98
N ASN A 229 30.89 -53.38 13.06
CA ASN A 229 31.77 -53.42 11.87
C ASN A 229 33.25 -53.02 12.12
N GLY A 230 33.86 -53.43 13.25
CA GLY A 230 35.25 -53.05 13.55
C GLY A 230 35.45 -51.71 14.27
N ILE A 231 34.38 -51.03 14.71
CA ILE A 231 34.44 -49.72 15.38
C ILE A 231 34.47 -49.91 16.90
N ASN A 232 35.34 -49.15 17.57
CA ASN A 232 35.58 -49.24 19.03
C ASN A 232 34.40 -48.75 19.91
N ALA A 233 33.52 -47.94 19.34
CA ALA A 233 32.36 -47.37 20.01
C ALA A 233 31.20 -47.18 19.02
N VAL A 234 29.97 -47.48 19.44
CA VAL A 234 28.77 -47.18 18.65
C VAL A 234 27.80 -46.36 19.48
N SER A 235 27.22 -45.32 18.89
CA SER A 235 26.32 -44.39 19.57
C SER A 235 24.96 -44.37 18.88
N GLN A 236 23.89 -44.37 19.69
CA GLN A 236 22.52 -44.33 19.20
C GLN A 236 21.64 -43.47 20.11
N ASP A 237 20.77 -42.68 19.48
CA ASP A 237 19.74 -41.91 20.15
C ASP A 237 18.49 -42.76 20.36
N MET A 238 17.87 -42.59 21.53
CA MET A 238 16.59 -43.20 21.90
C MET A 238 15.68 -42.13 22.51
N ILE A 239 14.38 -42.18 22.19
CA ILE A 239 13.37 -41.33 22.82
C ILE A 239 12.48 -42.18 23.72
N PHE A 240 12.29 -41.73 24.95
CA PHE A 240 11.50 -42.41 25.97
C PHE A 240 10.43 -41.52 26.58
N ILE A 241 9.41 -42.18 27.14
CA ILE A 241 8.38 -41.53 27.94
C ILE A 241 9.02 -41.08 29.28
N PRO A 242 8.93 -39.78 29.62
CA PRO A 242 9.42 -39.27 30.90
C PRO A 242 8.75 -39.95 32.09
N HIS A 243 9.53 -40.29 33.11
CA HIS A 243 9.04 -40.94 34.32
C HIS A 243 9.87 -40.62 35.55
N SER A 244 9.19 -40.53 36.69
CA SER A 244 9.77 -40.10 37.94
C SER A 244 10.58 -41.20 38.61
N GLU A 245 11.39 -40.80 39.59
CA GLU A 245 12.11 -41.71 40.48
C GLU A 245 11.16 -42.77 41.05
N GLY A 246 11.56 -44.05 40.98
CA GLY A 246 10.79 -45.17 41.52
C GLY A 246 9.50 -45.54 40.79
N GLU A 247 9.09 -44.81 39.74
CA GLU A 247 7.84 -45.08 38.99
C GLU A 247 7.90 -46.43 38.24
N PHE A 248 9.10 -46.80 37.73
CA PHE A 248 9.39 -48.06 37.05
C PHE A 248 10.69 -48.68 37.60
N PRO A 249 10.67 -49.37 38.76
CA PRO A 249 11.90 -49.75 39.47
C PRO A 249 12.70 -50.89 38.81
N ASP A 250 12.09 -51.68 37.93
CA ASP A 250 12.70 -52.88 37.32
C ASP A 250 13.34 -52.59 35.94
N ARG A 251 13.66 -51.31 35.65
CA ARG A 251 14.26 -50.89 34.38
C ARG A 251 15.67 -51.45 34.19
N SER A 252 15.92 -52.03 33.03
CA SER A 252 17.26 -52.47 32.62
C SER A 252 17.50 -52.29 31.13
N LEU A 253 18.77 -52.24 30.76
CA LEU A 253 19.25 -52.32 29.39
C LEU A 253 20.00 -53.65 29.21
N GLY A 254 19.51 -54.49 28.31
CA GLY A 254 20.17 -55.70 27.84
C GLY A 254 21.02 -55.42 26.61
N PHE A 255 22.20 -56.05 26.52
CA PHE A 255 23.13 -55.92 25.41
C PHE A 255 23.48 -57.30 24.89
N THR A 256 23.13 -57.58 23.65
CA THR A 256 23.51 -58.79 22.91
C THR A 256 24.63 -58.42 21.95
N VAL A 257 25.84 -58.88 22.20
CA VAL A 257 27.01 -58.63 21.34
C VAL A 257 27.21 -59.86 20.46
N ARG A 258 27.14 -59.68 19.13
CA ARG A 258 27.43 -60.74 18.15
C ARG A 258 28.85 -60.60 17.64
N ASP A 259 29.63 -61.66 17.83
CA ASP A 259 31.01 -61.84 17.39
C ASP A 259 31.04 -63.10 16.51
N GLY A 260 30.93 -62.89 15.19
CA GLY A 260 30.78 -63.96 14.20
C GLY A 260 29.57 -64.86 14.49
N ALA A 261 29.83 -66.14 14.78
CA ALA A 261 28.80 -67.13 15.11
C ALA A 261 28.45 -67.21 16.61
N SER A 262 29.04 -66.36 17.45
CA SER A 262 28.86 -66.37 18.90
C SER A 262 28.09 -65.14 19.40
N GLU A 263 27.20 -65.34 20.38
CA GLU A 263 26.41 -64.27 21.00
C GLU A 263 26.68 -64.24 22.52
N LYS A 264 26.93 -63.04 23.06
CA LYS A 264 27.12 -62.80 24.50
C LYS A 264 26.11 -61.77 24.99
N ASN A 265 25.49 -62.06 26.13
CA ASN A 265 24.44 -61.23 26.72
C ASN A 265 24.90 -60.56 28.02
N TYR A 266 24.65 -59.27 28.14
CA TYR A 266 24.95 -58.44 29.30
C TYR A 266 23.70 -57.68 29.72
N THR A 267 23.57 -57.34 31.01
CA THR A 267 22.45 -56.56 31.51
C THR A 267 22.93 -55.51 32.49
N TRP A 268 22.49 -54.28 32.28
CA TRP A 268 22.70 -53.17 33.21
C TRP A 268 21.36 -52.75 33.80
N ASN A 269 21.24 -52.88 35.12
CA ASN A 269 20.06 -52.42 35.84
C ASN A 269 20.17 -50.91 36.06
N VAL A 270 19.18 -50.17 35.56
CA VAL A 270 19.10 -48.73 35.75
C VAL A 270 18.73 -48.47 37.21
N PRO A 271 19.45 -47.59 37.94
CA PRO A 271 19.12 -47.33 39.33
C PRO A 271 17.68 -46.84 39.49
N ALA A 272 16.94 -47.41 40.46
CA ALA A 272 15.57 -46.99 40.75
C ALA A 272 15.48 -45.52 41.20
N SER A 273 16.60 -44.95 41.68
CA SER A 273 16.73 -43.55 42.07
C SER A 273 16.84 -42.57 40.90
N TRP A 274 16.91 -43.05 39.65
CA TRP A 274 16.98 -42.18 38.48
C TRP A 274 15.58 -41.76 38.03
N SER A 275 15.41 -40.47 37.76
CA SER A 275 14.30 -39.90 37.01
C SER A 275 14.72 -39.65 35.56
N PHE A 276 13.76 -39.77 34.65
CA PHE A 276 13.87 -39.35 33.26
C PHE A 276 12.87 -38.23 33.04
N ASP A 277 13.34 -37.00 33.15
CA ASP A 277 12.50 -35.81 33.17
C ASP A 277 12.23 -35.30 31.75
N SER A 278 11.06 -34.68 31.57
CA SER A 278 10.61 -34.10 30.30
C SER A 278 11.61 -33.05 29.80
N GLY A 279 11.97 -33.11 28.52
CA GLY A 279 12.87 -32.15 27.88
C GLY A 279 14.32 -32.23 28.35
N GLN A 280 14.74 -33.36 28.93
CA GLN A 280 16.13 -33.64 29.29
C GLN A 280 16.77 -34.63 28.30
N HIS A 281 18.07 -34.47 28.13
CA HIS A 281 18.94 -35.30 27.32
C HIS A 281 19.96 -36.01 28.22
N TYR A 282 19.92 -37.34 28.21
CA TYR A 282 20.74 -38.23 29.02
C TYR A 282 21.84 -38.83 28.14
N ILE A 283 23.07 -38.42 28.34
CA ILE A 283 24.22 -38.94 27.60
C ILE A 283 24.93 -39.96 28.48
N LEU A 284 24.93 -41.22 28.05
CA LEU A 284 25.55 -42.34 28.76
C LEU A 284 26.68 -42.92 27.92
N ASP A 285 27.90 -42.86 28.45
CA ASP A 285 29.01 -43.68 27.93
C ASP A 285 29.14 -44.93 28.78
N ILE A 286 29.01 -46.09 28.14
CA ILE A 286 29.13 -47.38 28.80
C ILE A 286 30.23 -48.20 28.15
N THR A 287 30.90 -49.02 28.96
CA THR A 287 31.91 -49.97 28.51
C THR A 287 31.48 -51.38 28.87
N ILE A 288 31.43 -52.26 27.87
CA ILE A 288 31.22 -53.69 28.08
C ILE A 288 32.57 -54.33 28.45
N ARG A 289 32.68 -54.84 29.67
CA ARG A 289 33.85 -55.61 30.16
C ARG A 289 33.46 -57.08 30.37
N ASP A 290 34.45 -57.97 30.49
CA ASP A 290 34.33 -59.45 30.53
C ASP A 290 32.96 -60.00 30.98
N ARG A 291 32.46 -59.58 32.16
CA ARG A 291 31.15 -60.03 32.71
C ARG A 291 30.28 -58.91 33.27
N THR A 292 30.61 -57.64 33.01
CA THR A 292 29.93 -56.50 33.65
C THR A 292 29.85 -55.31 32.71
N ILE A 293 28.78 -54.53 32.82
CA ILE A 293 28.67 -53.22 32.20
C ILE A 293 29.14 -52.17 33.21
N VAL A 294 30.02 -51.29 32.76
CA VAL A 294 30.47 -50.12 33.53
C VAL A 294 29.90 -48.89 32.86
N VAL A 295 29.22 -48.04 33.61
CA VAL A 295 28.83 -46.70 33.17
C VAL A 295 29.98 -45.77 33.51
N GLU A 296 30.66 -45.26 32.49
CA GLU A 296 31.84 -44.41 32.64
C GLU A 296 31.43 -42.96 32.95
N THR A 297 30.44 -42.45 32.21
CA THR A 297 29.90 -41.10 32.36
C THR A 297 28.38 -41.09 32.27
N VAL A 298 27.78 -40.17 33.01
CA VAL A 298 26.36 -39.82 32.91
C VAL A 298 26.28 -38.31 32.90
N THR A 299 25.89 -37.74 31.77
CA THR A 299 25.65 -36.30 31.63
C THR A 299 24.16 -36.08 31.43
N ILE A 300 23.58 -35.17 32.21
CA ILE A 300 22.19 -34.75 32.06
C ILE A 300 22.23 -33.29 31.66
N GLU A 301 21.72 -33.00 30.48
CA GLU A 301 21.60 -31.64 29.96
C GLU A 301 20.17 -31.40 29.48
N LYS A 302 19.80 -30.12 29.36
CA LYS A 302 18.51 -29.78 28.75
C LYS A 302 18.55 -30.20 27.29
N TRP A 303 17.49 -30.82 26.82
CA TRP A 303 17.33 -31.16 25.41
C TRP A 303 17.08 -29.85 24.64
N GLU A 304 18.15 -29.28 24.11
CA GLU A 304 18.15 -28.13 23.21
C GLU A 304 18.84 -28.59 21.92
N VAL A 305 18.23 -28.38 20.74
CA VAL A 305 18.92 -28.72 19.48
C VAL A 305 20.01 -27.69 19.22
N GLY A 306 21.23 -28.09 19.50
CA GLY A 306 22.41 -27.24 19.44
C GLY A 306 23.09 -27.29 20.79
N GLY A 307 23.88 -28.36 20.99
CA GLY A 307 24.69 -28.56 22.18
C GLY A 307 25.32 -27.26 22.66
N THR A 308 25.20 -27.04 23.95
CA THR A 308 25.82 -25.96 24.68
C THR A 308 27.28 -25.85 24.29
N GLY A 309 27.67 -24.70 23.74
CA GLY A 309 29.08 -24.30 23.72
C GLY A 309 29.59 -24.14 25.15
N ASN A 310 30.03 -25.23 25.77
CA ASN A 310 31.17 -25.37 26.70
C ASN A 310 31.04 -26.67 27.52
N ALA A 311 31.36 -27.80 26.89
CA ALA A 311 32.06 -28.90 27.53
C ALA A 311 32.95 -29.58 26.47
N ASP A 312 34.16 -29.97 26.86
CA ASP A 312 35.26 -30.41 26.00
C ASP A 312 34.91 -31.50 24.97
N THR A 313 35.23 -31.18 23.71
CA THR A 313 35.76 -32.02 22.60
C THR A 313 35.65 -33.55 22.67
N ALA A 314 34.81 -34.12 21.80
CA ALA A 314 35.22 -35.12 20.79
C ALA A 314 34.17 -35.23 19.64
N ASP A 315 34.62 -34.97 18.42
CA ASP A 315 34.04 -35.38 17.12
C ASP A 315 32.74 -34.76 16.56
N ILE A 316 32.58 -33.43 16.65
CA ILE A 316 32.03 -32.69 15.49
C ILE A 316 33.19 -32.02 14.78
N LEU A 317 33.49 -32.47 13.56
CA LEU A 317 34.46 -31.81 12.69
C LEU A 317 34.01 -30.36 12.44
N ASP A 318 34.88 -29.39 12.73
CA ASP A 318 34.60 -27.97 12.47
C ASP A 318 34.21 -27.74 11.00
N TYR A 319 34.93 -28.43 10.10
CA TYR A 319 34.66 -28.47 8.68
C TYR A 319 35.27 -29.73 8.03
N THR A 320 34.80 -30.08 6.83
CA THR A 320 35.45 -31.06 5.94
C THR A 320 35.60 -30.50 4.53
N GLY A 321 36.34 -31.18 3.67
CA GLY A 321 36.59 -30.72 2.29
C GLY A 321 37.84 -29.87 2.15
N ASP A 322 38.22 -29.55 0.91
CA ASP A 322 39.44 -28.80 0.56
C ASP A 322 39.14 -27.45 -0.14
N GLY A 323 37.86 -27.11 -0.26
CA GLY A 323 37.39 -25.88 -0.88
C GLY A 323 37.44 -25.88 -2.42
N SER A 324 37.78 -27.01 -3.04
CA SER A 324 37.64 -27.20 -4.50
C SER A 324 36.16 -27.29 -4.89
N VAL A 325 35.86 -27.17 -6.18
CA VAL A 325 34.48 -27.28 -6.68
C VAL A 325 33.90 -28.69 -6.45
N SER A 326 34.71 -29.73 -6.59
CA SER A 326 34.33 -31.13 -6.35
C SER A 326 34.24 -31.49 -4.87
N ASN A 327 34.90 -30.72 -4.00
CA ASN A 327 34.99 -31.01 -2.57
C ASN A 327 34.99 -29.69 -1.77
N PRO A 328 33.85 -28.95 -1.77
CA PRO A 328 33.75 -27.67 -1.08
C PRO A 328 33.97 -27.84 0.42
N TYR A 329 34.38 -26.76 1.09
CA TYR A 329 34.41 -26.75 2.54
C TYR A 329 32.98 -26.88 3.09
N LYS A 330 32.67 -28.02 3.69
CA LYS A 330 31.42 -28.29 4.41
C LYS A 330 31.57 -27.80 5.84
N ILE A 331 30.81 -26.79 6.23
CA ILE A 331 30.96 -26.07 7.51
C ILE A 331 29.89 -26.56 8.48
N TYR A 332 30.32 -27.02 9.67
CA TYR A 332 29.42 -27.51 10.72
C TYR A 332 29.36 -26.61 11.94
N THR A 333 30.41 -25.82 12.23
CA THR A 333 30.50 -25.02 13.46
C THR A 333 30.85 -23.57 13.18
N ALA A 334 30.55 -22.68 14.13
CA ALA A 334 30.95 -21.27 14.06
C ALA A 334 32.49 -21.11 14.04
N ARG A 335 33.21 -21.97 14.77
CA ARG A 335 34.66 -22.05 14.70
C ARG A 335 35.13 -22.47 13.31
N GLY A 336 34.52 -23.50 12.71
CA GLY A 336 34.80 -23.93 11.35
C GLY A 336 34.63 -22.80 10.35
N LEU A 337 33.47 -22.12 10.39
CA LEU A 337 33.20 -20.93 9.57
C LEU A 337 34.31 -19.88 9.74
N ALA A 338 34.63 -19.49 10.97
CA ALA A 338 35.62 -18.44 11.26
C ALA A 338 37.05 -18.82 10.83
N VAL A 339 37.38 -20.11 10.81
CA VAL A 339 38.71 -20.61 10.44
C VAL A 339 38.88 -20.74 8.93
N VAL A 340 37.89 -21.32 8.22
CA VAL A 340 38.04 -21.56 6.77
C VAL A 340 37.53 -20.44 5.90
N LEU A 341 36.48 -19.72 6.30
CA LEU A 341 35.93 -18.62 5.52
C LEU A 341 36.65 -17.32 5.86
N THR A 342 37.89 -17.23 5.41
CA THR A 342 38.80 -16.09 5.65
C THR A 342 39.31 -15.52 4.34
N SER A 343 39.98 -14.36 4.40
CA SER A 343 40.60 -13.72 3.23
C SER A 343 41.56 -14.64 2.47
N ALA A 344 42.29 -15.53 3.17
CA ALA A 344 43.20 -16.50 2.58
C ALA A 344 42.50 -17.57 1.71
N ASN A 345 41.24 -17.87 2.01
CA ASN A 345 40.42 -18.85 1.29
C ASN A 345 39.27 -18.18 0.51
N SER A 346 39.34 -16.88 0.28
CA SER A 346 38.25 -16.09 -0.30
C SER A 346 37.78 -16.53 -1.69
N SER A 347 38.58 -17.30 -2.44
CA SER A 347 38.27 -17.86 -3.76
C SER A 347 37.78 -19.30 -3.75
N LYS A 348 37.63 -19.90 -2.55
CA LYS A 348 37.23 -21.30 -2.37
C LYS A 348 35.71 -21.46 -2.37
N ASN A 349 35.27 -22.72 -2.37
CA ASN A 349 33.85 -23.08 -2.37
C ASN A 349 33.46 -23.59 -0.97
N PHE A 350 32.32 -23.14 -0.49
CA PHE A 350 31.83 -23.36 0.86
C PHE A 350 30.36 -23.80 0.81
N ILE A 351 29.97 -24.73 1.68
CA ILE A 351 28.59 -25.13 1.89
C ILE A 351 28.31 -25.25 3.39
N LEU A 352 27.21 -24.67 3.86
CA LEU A 352 26.78 -24.86 5.24
C LEU A 352 26.07 -26.21 5.38
N MET A 353 26.34 -26.90 6.48
CA MET A 353 25.72 -28.20 6.80
C MET A 353 24.70 -28.09 7.93
N ARG A 354 24.61 -26.91 8.56
CA ARG A 354 23.64 -26.55 9.61
C ARG A 354 23.68 -25.05 9.84
N ASN A 355 22.78 -24.56 10.68
CA ASN A 355 22.82 -23.19 11.17
C ASN A 355 24.05 -22.92 12.01
N ILE A 356 24.58 -21.71 11.88
CA ILE A 356 25.82 -21.28 12.51
C ILE A 356 25.57 -20.12 13.46
N GLU A 357 25.69 -20.37 14.76
CA GLU A 357 25.57 -19.38 15.84
C GLU A 357 26.86 -18.55 15.97
N LEU A 358 27.14 -17.69 14.98
CA LEU A 358 28.39 -16.95 14.91
C LEU A 358 28.51 -15.87 16.00
N GLY A 359 27.41 -15.19 16.35
CA GLY A 359 27.41 -14.16 17.38
C GLY A 359 27.86 -14.68 18.75
N THR A 360 27.32 -15.84 19.16
CA THR A 360 27.70 -16.51 20.42
C THR A 360 29.18 -16.86 20.44
N TYR A 361 29.71 -17.35 19.32
CA TYR A 361 31.13 -17.69 19.19
C TYR A 361 32.04 -16.45 19.24
N LEU A 362 31.65 -15.35 18.58
CA LEU A 362 32.41 -14.10 18.60
C LEU A 362 32.36 -13.39 19.95
N GLY A 363 31.30 -13.60 20.74
CA GLY A 363 31.11 -12.92 22.02
C GLY A 363 31.10 -11.40 21.84
N SER A 364 32.07 -10.70 22.43
CA SER A 364 32.22 -9.24 22.29
C SER A 364 33.08 -8.81 21.08
N THR A 365 33.58 -9.76 20.29
CA THR A 365 34.39 -9.46 19.09
C THR A 365 33.49 -9.22 17.88
N THR A 366 34.02 -8.49 16.88
CA THR A 366 33.30 -8.21 15.64
C THR A 366 33.85 -9.04 14.50
N TRP A 367 32.97 -9.46 13.59
CA TRP A 367 33.35 -10.06 12.34
C TRP A 367 34.16 -9.07 11.49
N THR A 368 35.27 -9.54 10.91
CA THR A 368 36.15 -8.72 10.06
C THR A 368 35.86 -9.00 8.58
N PRO A 369 35.24 -8.07 7.85
CA PRO A 369 34.85 -8.30 6.46
C PRO A 369 36.06 -8.38 5.54
N PHE A 370 35.99 -9.23 4.51
CA PHE A 370 37.02 -9.38 3.47
C PHE A 370 36.40 -9.49 2.07
N ASP A 371 37.21 -9.35 1.03
CA ASP A 371 36.77 -9.49 -0.36
C ASP A 371 36.58 -10.98 -0.70
N PHE A 372 35.43 -11.36 -1.24
CA PHE A 372 35.03 -12.73 -1.54
C PHE A 372 34.93 -12.96 -3.05
N SER A 373 35.57 -14.02 -3.55
CA SER A 373 35.67 -14.36 -4.97
C SER A 373 35.24 -15.79 -5.32
N GLY A 374 34.80 -16.57 -4.32
CA GLY A 374 34.42 -17.97 -4.46
C GLY A 374 32.92 -18.22 -4.48
N THR A 375 32.51 -19.40 -4.00
CA THR A 375 31.09 -19.79 -3.87
C THR A 375 30.75 -20.05 -2.41
N LEU A 376 29.72 -19.40 -1.87
CA LEU A 376 29.12 -19.73 -0.58
C LEU A 376 27.67 -20.16 -0.80
N ASP A 377 27.40 -21.45 -0.55
CA ASP A 377 26.05 -22.01 -0.53
C ASP A 377 25.59 -22.22 0.91
N GLY A 378 24.56 -21.50 1.34
CA GLY A 378 23.98 -21.71 2.66
C GLY A 378 23.21 -23.03 2.76
N ASN A 379 22.87 -23.67 1.64
CA ASN A 379 22.11 -24.92 1.61
C ASN A 379 20.79 -24.85 2.43
N GLY A 380 20.18 -23.66 2.51
CA GLY A 380 18.98 -23.39 3.31
C GLY A 380 19.25 -22.92 4.74
N TYR A 381 20.49 -23.04 5.23
CA TYR A 381 20.86 -22.68 6.60
C TYR A 381 21.20 -21.20 6.78
N ALA A 382 21.12 -20.75 8.03
CA ALA A 382 21.40 -19.39 8.46
C ALA A 382 22.73 -19.26 9.22
N ILE A 383 23.30 -18.05 9.19
CA ILE A 383 24.35 -17.60 10.09
C ILE A 383 23.76 -16.51 10.99
N ASP A 384 23.77 -16.76 12.29
CA ASP A 384 23.18 -15.87 13.30
C ASP A 384 24.22 -14.98 13.98
N GLY A 385 23.83 -13.74 14.26
CA GLY A 385 24.54 -12.84 15.17
C GLY A 385 25.77 -12.16 14.56
N VAL A 386 25.77 -11.93 13.24
CA VAL A 386 26.88 -11.23 12.56
C VAL A 386 26.95 -9.77 13.02
N THR A 387 27.99 -9.43 13.80
CA THR A 387 28.25 -8.04 14.21
C THR A 387 29.46 -7.47 13.50
N VAL A 388 29.30 -6.35 12.79
CA VAL A 388 30.36 -5.64 12.07
C VAL A 388 30.35 -4.17 12.49
N THR A 389 31.48 -3.68 12.97
CA THR A 389 31.65 -2.26 13.35
C THR A 389 32.83 -1.66 12.60
N GLY A 390 32.55 -0.59 11.84
CA GLY A 390 33.55 0.19 11.12
C GLY A 390 34.26 1.21 12.02
N PRO A 391 35.41 1.75 11.56
CA PRO A 391 36.17 2.77 12.28
C PRO A 391 35.43 4.12 12.42
N GLY A 392 34.30 4.31 11.72
CA GLY A 392 33.44 5.48 11.86
C GLY A 392 34.06 6.79 11.37
N ASN A 393 35.08 6.74 10.51
CA ASN A 393 35.77 7.92 9.99
C ASN A 393 35.77 8.00 8.46
N ALA A 394 35.76 9.23 7.93
CA ALA A 394 35.62 9.48 6.49
C ALA A 394 36.83 9.12 5.61
N ALA A 395 38.00 8.90 6.21
CA ALA A 395 39.24 8.68 5.47
C ALA A 395 39.34 7.28 4.84
N THR A 396 38.52 6.32 5.28
CA THR A 396 38.71 4.90 4.97
C THR A 396 37.73 4.31 3.96
N GLY A 397 36.62 5.02 3.64
CA GLY A 397 35.63 4.53 2.67
C GLY A 397 35.11 3.15 3.05
N ASP A 398 34.44 3.07 4.20
CA ASP A 398 33.89 1.83 4.76
C ASP A 398 33.15 1.02 3.68
N LYS A 399 33.36 -0.31 3.72
CA LYS A 399 32.65 -1.30 2.93
C LYS A 399 32.36 -2.46 3.87
N LEU A 400 31.20 -2.44 4.50
CA LEU A 400 30.92 -3.31 5.64
C LEU A 400 29.69 -4.18 5.39
N GLY A 401 29.80 -5.40 5.89
CA GLY A 401 28.81 -6.46 5.84
C GLY A 401 29.48 -7.78 6.20
N PHE A 402 28.80 -8.91 6.02
CA PHE A 402 29.46 -10.21 6.16
C PHE A 402 30.68 -10.33 5.23
N PHE A 403 30.59 -9.79 4.02
CA PHE A 403 31.72 -9.54 3.14
C PHE A 403 32.00 -8.05 2.96
N LYS A 404 33.25 -7.72 2.67
CA LYS A 404 33.62 -6.37 2.24
C LYS A 404 33.12 -6.11 0.81
N THR A 405 33.54 -6.99 -0.11
CA THR A 405 33.15 -6.96 -1.51
C THR A 405 32.87 -8.38 -1.99
N ILE A 406 31.75 -8.60 -2.67
CA ILE A 406 31.53 -9.81 -3.48
C ILE A 406 32.05 -9.49 -4.88
N THR A 407 33.13 -10.13 -5.31
CA THR A 407 33.84 -9.77 -6.55
C THR A 407 33.24 -10.46 -7.79
N SER A 408 33.73 -10.08 -8.97
CA SER A 408 33.30 -10.64 -10.25
C SER A 408 33.40 -12.16 -10.26
N GLY A 409 32.31 -12.83 -10.63
CA GLY A 409 32.24 -14.30 -10.70
C GLY A 409 31.98 -15.01 -9.36
N ALA A 410 31.99 -14.28 -8.24
CA ALA A 410 31.63 -14.85 -6.95
C ALA A 410 30.13 -15.15 -6.87
N VAL A 411 29.76 -16.19 -6.12
CA VAL A 411 28.37 -16.62 -5.94
C VAL A 411 28.07 -16.78 -4.45
N VAL A 412 27.00 -16.14 -3.99
CA VAL A 412 26.44 -16.34 -2.65
C VAL A 412 24.98 -16.72 -2.79
N LYS A 413 24.58 -17.87 -2.25
CA LYS A 413 23.22 -18.38 -2.43
C LYS A 413 22.66 -19.15 -1.26
N ASN A 414 21.32 -19.22 -1.19
CA ASN A 414 20.54 -20.08 -0.28
C ASN A 414 20.93 -19.91 1.19
N ILE A 415 21.19 -18.68 1.64
CA ILE A 415 21.70 -18.39 2.98
C ILE A 415 20.89 -17.30 3.67
N GLY A 416 20.59 -17.53 4.95
CA GLY A 416 20.07 -16.52 5.86
C GLY A 416 21.18 -15.84 6.67
N LEU A 417 21.17 -14.53 6.78
CA LEU A 417 21.91 -13.82 7.83
C LEU A 417 20.91 -13.24 8.82
N THR A 418 20.88 -13.78 10.04
CA THR A 418 19.94 -13.36 11.08
C THR A 418 20.63 -12.57 12.18
N ASN A 419 19.88 -11.69 12.82
CA ASN A 419 20.37 -10.85 13.92
C ASN A 419 21.65 -10.06 13.56
N VAL A 420 21.71 -9.58 12.33
CA VAL A 420 22.84 -8.80 11.83
C VAL A 420 22.88 -7.43 12.51
N SER A 421 24.06 -6.99 12.93
CA SER A 421 24.31 -5.64 13.44
C SER A 421 25.49 -5.02 12.71
N VAL A 422 25.20 -4.13 11.75
CA VAL A 422 26.24 -3.39 10.99
C VAL A 422 26.20 -1.91 11.37
N THR A 423 27.31 -1.41 11.91
CA THR A 423 27.49 0.02 12.19
C THR A 423 28.74 0.53 11.47
N GLY A 424 28.61 1.59 10.68
CA GLY A 424 29.75 2.20 9.99
C GLY A 424 29.37 3.51 9.32
N ARG A 425 30.23 4.02 8.44
CA ARG A 425 29.96 5.30 7.79
C ARG A 425 29.42 5.16 6.37
N ASP A 426 30.08 4.35 5.54
CA ASP A 426 29.87 4.29 4.08
C ASP A 426 29.71 2.83 3.61
N ASN A 427 29.05 2.63 2.46
CA ASN A 427 28.72 1.35 1.81
C ASN A 427 28.46 0.20 2.80
N LEU A 428 27.30 0.23 3.45
CA LEU A 428 26.89 -0.78 4.42
C LEU A 428 25.82 -1.70 3.81
N GLY A 429 25.99 -3.01 4.00
CA GLY A 429 24.96 -4.01 3.72
C GLY A 429 25.08 -5.17 4.69
N GLY A 430 24.00 -5.89 4.97
CA GLY A 430 24.09 -7.04 5.88
C GLY A 430 24.95 -8.16 5.27
N LEU A 431 24.78 -8.42 3.97
CA LEU A 431 25.58 -9.42 3.27
C LEU A 431 26.92 -8.87 2.80
N ALA A 432 26.95 -7.68 2.18
CA ALA A 432 28.22 -7.03 1.85
C ALA A 432 28.11 -5.52 1.68
N GLY A 433 29.23 -4.82 1.82
CA GLY A 433 29.27 -3.40 1.48
C GLY A 433 29.10 -3.16 -0.02
N VAL A 434 29.76 -3.97 -0.85
CA VAL A 434 29.72 -3.84 -2.31
C VAL A 434 29.53 -5.20 -3.00
N ASN A 435 28.62 -5.27 -3.97
CA ASN A 435 28.61 -6.35 -4.96
C ASN A 435 29.22 -5.82 -6.27
N ASN A 436 30.39 -6.33 -6.65
CA ASN A 436 31.15 -5.92 -7.83
C ASN A 436 31.11 -7.00 -8.91
N ASN A 437 29.96 -7.14 -9.58
CA ASN A 437 29.68 -8.16 -10.61
C ASN A 437 29.62 -9.61 -10.08
N GLY A 438 29.32 -9.81 -8.79
CA GLY A 438 28.97 -11.11 -8.23
C GLY A 438 27.47 -11.42 -8.35
N THR A 439 27.11 -12.65 -7.99
CA THR A 439 25.73 -13.17 -8.00
C THR A 439 25.25 -13.48 -6.59
N ILE A 440 24.11 -12.92 -6.21
CA ILE A 440 23.42 -13.16 -4.94
C ILE A 440 22.05 -13.76 -5.26
N THR A 441 21.72 -14.91 -4.69
CA THR A 441 20.48 -15.63 -5.04
C THR A 441 19.85 -16.33 -3.85
N ASN A 442 18.54 -16.13 -3.63
CA ASN A 442 17.80 -16.80 -2.54
C ASN A 442 18.44 -16.57 -1.17
N CYS A 443 18.83 -15.32 -0.90
CA CYS A 443 19.41 -14.94 0.39
C CYS A 443 18.42 -14.08 1.18
N TYR A 444 18.45 -14.17 2.50
CA TYR A 444 17.72 -13.23 3.34
C TYR A 444 18.58 -12.60 4.44
N VAL A 445 18.24 -11.38 4.83
CA VAL A 445 18.96 -10.64 5.88
C VAL A 445 17.97 -10.03 6.86
N SER A 446 18.14 -10.28 8.16
CA SER A 446 17.39 -9.61 9.24
C SER A 446 18.34 -8.97 10.25
N GLY A 447 17.85 -7.95 10.98
CA GLY A 447 18.63 -7.24 11.99
C GLY A 447 18.58 -5.73 11.85
N ALA A 448 19.67 -5.03 12.17
CA ALA A 448 19.77 -3.58 12.17
C ALA A 448 21.05 -3.08 11.50
N ILE A 449 20.92 -2.04 10.68
CA ILE A 449 22.04 -1.37 10.01
C ILE A 449 21.96 0.13 10.27
N SER A 450 23.07 0.71 10.74
CA SER A 450 23.18 2.14 11.03
C SER A 450 24.42 2.73 10.37
N GLY A 451 24.25 3.82 9.63
CA GLY A 451 25.37 4.54 9.04
C GLY A 451 25.04 5.90 8.44
N GLU A 452 25.96 6.43 7.64
CA GLU A 452 25.87 7.78 7.08
C GLU A 452 25.50 7.74 5.61
N ASP A 453 26.36 7.26 4.70
CA ASP A 453 26.26 7.60 3.27
C ASP A 453 25.42 6.62 2.42
N VAL A 454 25.98 5.46 2.05
CA VAL A 454 25.31 4.45 1.21
C VAL A 454 24.95 3.21 2.03
N ILE A 455 23.66 2.94 2.20
CA ILE A 455 23.17 1.85 3.06
C ILE A 455 22.12 1.00 2.35
N GLY A 456 22.39 -0.29 2.21
CA GLY A 456 21.42 -1.30 1.78
C GLY A 456 21.14 -2.30 2.88
N GLY A 457 19.98 -2.96 2.86
CA GLY A 457 19.74 -4.08 3.78
C GLY A 457 20.53 -5.33 3.41
N ILE A 458 20.64 -5.64 2.11
CA ILE A 458 21.48 -6.76 1.64
C ILE A 458 22.86 -6.25 1.23
N ILE A 459 22.91 -5.25 0.34
CA ILE A 459 24.15 -4.72 -0.23
C ILE A 459 24.17 -3.18 -0.20
N GLY A 460 25.26 -2.56 0.26
CA GLY A 460 25.41 -1.10 0.14
C GLY A 460 25.33 -0.62 -1.31
N GLN A 461 26.29 -1.02 -2.13
CA GLN A 461 26.36 -0.69 -3.57
C GLN A 461 26.36 -1.95 -4.45
N ASN A 462 25.36 -2.08 -5.33
CA ASN A 462 25.24 -3.19 -6.26
C ASN A 462 25.70 -2.81 -7.68
N ASN A 463 26.59 -3.63 -8.24
CA ASN A 463 26.98 -3.64 -9.65
C ASN A 463 26.73 -5.00 -10.31
N GLY A 464 26.27 -6.00 -9.55
CA GLY A 464 26.04 -7.37 -10.00
C GLY A 464 24.57 -7.78 -9.99
N THR A 465 24.33 -9.08 -9.82
CA THR A 465 22.99 -9.68 -9.85
C THR A 465 22.50 -9.98 -8.45
N ILE A 466 21.26 -9.56 -8.15
CA ILE A 466 20.52 -9.95 -6.94
C ILE A 466 19.17 -10.53 -7.39
N THR A 467 18.91 -11.79 -7.04
CA THR A 467 17.68 -12.49 -7.44
C THR A 467 17.05 -13.21 -6.26
N GLY A 468 15.72 -13.19 -6.14
CA GLY A 468 15.00 -14.00 -5.15
C GLY A 468 15.37 -13.71 -3.70
N SER A 469 15.90 -12.52 -3.40
CA SER A 469 16.49 -12.22 -2.09
C SER A 469 15.64 -11.22 -1.31
N THR A 470 15.59 -11.38 0.01
CA THR A 470 14.68 -10.61 0.88
C THR A 470 15.41 -9.93 2.02
N SER A 471 15.05 -8.68 2.31
CA SER A 471 15.56 -7.97 3.48
C SER A 471 14.47 -7.66 4.49
N TYR A 472 14.75 -7.92 5.76
CA TYR A 472 13.91 -7.66 6.93
C TYR A 472 14.59 -6.70 7.92
N VAL A 473 15.50 -5.84 7.43
CA VAL A 473 16.33 -5.01 8.30
C VAL A 473 15.65 -3.72 8.74
N ARG A 474 16.04 -3.23 9.91
CA ARG A 474 15.81 -1.84 10.32
C ARG A 474 17.00 -0.98 9.89
N ILE A 475 16.76 0.08 9.14
CA ILE A 475 17.81 0.96 8.61
C ILE A 475 17.70 2.35 9.23
N LYS A 476 18.84 2.86 9.71
CA LYS A 476 19.02 4.26 10.10
C LYS A 476 20.18 4.85 9.30
N ALA A 477 19.87 5.77 8.39
CA ALA A 477 20.84 6.47 7.54
C ALA A 477 20.78 7.98 7.79
N THR A 478 21.94 8.64 7.91
CA THR A 478 22.01 10.11 8.11
C THR A 478 22.55 10.88 6.91
N GLY A 479 22.81 10.21 5.80
CA GLY A 479 23.42 10.77 4.59
C GLY A 479 22.67 10.37 3.32
N ASN A 480 23.41 10.11 2.24
CA ASN A 480 22.88 10.34 0.89
C ASN A 480 21.85 9.31 0.41
N SER A 481 22.15 8.01 0.46
CA SER A 481 21.35 7.00 -0.24
C SER A 481 21.09 5.76 0.58
N SER A 482 19.80 5.41 0.76
CA SER A 482 19.42 4.24 1.54
C SER A 482 18.28 3.45 0.91
N GLY A 483 18.37 2.11 0.99
CA GLY A 483 17.29 1.22 0.58
C GLY A 483 17.30 -0.16 1.23
N GLY A 484 16.15 -0.84 1.21
CA GLY A 484 15.99 -2.12 1.90
C GLY A 484 16.77 -3.27 1.27
N VAL A 485 16.92 -3.31 -0.04
CA VAL A 485 17.83 -4.27 -0.70
C VAL A 485 19.18 -3.61 -0.97
N ALA A 486 19.18 -2.43 -1.60
CA ALA A 486 20.40 -1.72 -1.95
C ALA A 486 20.34 -0.22 -1.66
N GLY A 487 21.45 0.34 -1.18
CA GLY A 487 21.61 1.79 -1.10
C GLY A 487 21.71 2.40 -2.49
N GLN A 488 22.56 1.82 -3.34
CA GLN A 488 22.70 2.18 -4.75
C GLN A 488 22.74 0.94 -5.65
N HIS A 489 22.02 0.99 -6.76
CA HIS A 489 22.03 -0.03 -7.81
C HIS A 489 22.59 0.57 -9.10
N LEU A 490 23.89 0.44 -9.31
CA LEU A 490 24.63 1.15 -10.36
C LEU A 490 24.63 0.40 -11.70
N SER A 491 24.77 -0.93 -11.64
CA SER A 491 24.75 -1.83 -12.80
C SER A 491 24.23 -3.21 -12.41
N GLY A 492 24.05 -4.09 -13.39
CA GLY A 492 23.49 -5.43 -13.19
C GLY A 492 21.96 -5.42 -13.07
N VAL A 493 21.40 -6.37 -12.30
CA VAL A 493 19.95 -6.53 -12.16
C VAL A 493 19.54 -6.80 -10.71
N ILE A 494 18.39 -6.27 -10.33
CA ILE A 494 17.66 -6.69 -9.15
C ILE A 494 16.34 -7.28 -9.65
N GLU A 495 16.11 -8.56 -9.34
CA GLU A 495 14.98 -9.31 -9.86
C GLU A 495 14.29 -10.13 -8.76
N ASN A 496 12.96 -10.14 -8.75
CA ASN A 496 12.16 -10.97 -7.83
C ASN A 496 12.61 -10.85 -6.36
N SER A 497 13.03 -9.65 -5.96
CA SER A 497 13.61 -9.40 -4.64
C SER A 497 12.71 -8.48 -3.83
N SER A 498 12.75 -8.63 -2.51
CA SER A 498 11.80 -7.97 -1.62
C SER A 498 12.47 -7.27 -0.44
N ALA A 499 11.85 -6.20 0.06
CA ALA A 499 12.26 -5.51 1.28
C ALA A 499 11.06 -5.24 2.18
N ILE A 500 11.12 -5.70 3.43
CA ILE A 500 10.15 -5.39 4.48
C ILE A 500 10.90 -4.62 5.56
N VAL A 501 10.80 -3.30 5.53
CA VAL A 501 11.73 -2.43 6.25
C VAL A 501 11.06 -1.30 7.03
N THR A 502 11.67 -0.98 8.17
CA THR A 502 11.54 0.34 8.79
C THR A 502 12.79 1.13 8.42
N LEU A 503 12.65 2.09 7.50
CA LEU A 503 13.75 2.85 6.94
C LEU A 503 13.61 4.33 7.34
N ASN A 504 14.58 4.82 8.11
CA ASN A 504 14.76 6.25 8.39
C ASN A 504 16.05 6.74 7.73
N GLY A 505 15.94 7.43 6.59
CA GLY A 505 17.07 7.98 5.83
C GLY A 505 17.14 9.52 5.84
N SER A 506 18.13 10.09 5.15
CA SER A 506 18.24 11.55 4.96
C SER A 506 17.83 11.99 3.57
N ASP A 507 18.59 11.75 2.50
CA ASP A 507 18.24 12.35 1.21
C ASP A 507 17.49 11.36 0.32
N ILE A 508 18.19 10.57 -0.47
CA ILE A 508 17.65 9.63 -1.45
C ILE A 508 17.25 8.34 -0.74
N VAL A 509 15.95 8.12 -0.59
CA VAL A 509 15.44 6.99 0.20
C VAL A 509 14.42 6.20 -0.61
N GLY A 510 14.65 4.89 -0.76
CA GLY A 510 13.69 3.99 -1.38
C GLY A 510 13.49 2.73 -0.55
N GLY A 511 12.26 2.24 -0.39
CA GLY A 511 12.03 1.02 0.38
C GLY A 511 12.78 -0.20 -0.13
N LEU A 512 12.97 -0.34 -1.45
CA LEU A 512 13.83 -1.35 -2.07
C LEU A 512 15.22 -0.80 -2.38
N VAL A 513 15.31 0.31 -3.13
CA VAL A 513 16.57 0.89 -3.61
C VAL A 513 16.59 2.39 -3.40
N GLY A 514 17.64 2.94 -2.79
CA GLY A 514 17.81 4.40 -2.71
C GLY A 514 17.92 5.02 -4.09
N LYS A 515 19.06 4.82 -4.76
CA LYS A 515 19.32 5.29 -6.13
C LYS A 515 19.45 4.14 -7.12
N ASN A 516 18.65 4.17 -8.18
CA ASN A 516 18.68 3.21 -9.27
C ASN A 516 19.30 3.81 -10.54
N SER A 517 20.37 3.18 -11.02
CA SER A 517 21.03 3.43 -12.31
C SER A 517 21.05 2.17 -13.21
N ALA A 518 20.21 1.17 -12.93
CA ALA A 518 20.14 -0.12 -13.63
C ALA A 518 18.71 -0.70 -13.69
N SER A 519 18.55 -2.01 -13.99
CA SER A 519 17.24 -2.65 -14.14
C SER A 519 16.71 -3.21 -12.82
N ILE A 520 15.42 -2.96 -12.54
CA ILE A 520 14.66 -3.57 -11.44
C ILE A 520 13.40 -4.22 -12.03
N THR A 521 13.18 -5.51 -11.75
CA THR A 521 12.04 -6.26 -12.28
C THR A 521 11.43 -7.18 -11.21
N GLY A 522 10.10 -7.35 -11.20
CA GLY A 522 9.44 -8.36 -10.35
C GLY A 522 9.60 -8.14 -8.84
N SER A 523 10.03 -6.95 -8.41
CA SER A 523 10.52 -6.73 -7.05
C SER A 523 9.52 -5.96 -6.20
N SER A 524 9.63 -6.05 -4.87
CA SER A 524 8.65 -5.47 -3.97
C SER A 524 9.22 -4.79 -2.73
N ALA A 525 8.48 -3.83 -2.18
CA ALA A 525 8.81 -3.23 -0.89
C ALA A 525 7.59 -3.00 -0.01
N ALA A 526 7.75 -3.19 1.29
CA ALA A 526 6.74 -3.01 2.32
C ALA A 526 7.34 -2.38 3.60
N GLY A 527 6.46 -1.86 4.47
CA GLY A 527 6.83 -1.26 5.75
C GLY A 527 6.62 0.25 5.80
N THR A 528 7.59 0.98 6.36
CA THR A 528 7.56 2.45 6.54
C THR A 528 8.84 3.08 6.04
N VAL A 529 8.73 4.15 5.25
CA VAL A 529 9.87 4.89 4.74
C VAL A 529 9.78 6.35 5.15
N SER A 530 10.83 6.87 5.78
CA SER A 530 11.01 8.30 6.05
C SER A 530 12.34 8.83 5.51
N GLY A 531 12.32 10.06 5.03
CA GLY A 531 13.50 10.74 4.51
C GLY A 531 13.28 12.24 4.33
N GLY A 532 14.19 12.87 3.60
CA GLY A 532 14.27 14.28 3.31
C GLY A 532 13.79 14.58 1.91
N GLN A 533 14.61 14.25 0.89
CA GLN A 533 14.36 14.62 -0.50
C GLN A 533 14.56 13.44 -1.47
N TYR A 534 13.60 13.18 -2.37
CA TYR A 534 13.58 11.99 -3.22
C TYR A 534 13.28 10.72 -2.41
N VAL A 535 12.08 10.69 -1.84
CA VAL A 535 11.62 9.58 -1.00
C VAL A 535 10.59 8.78 -1.78
N GLY A 536 10.86 7.48 -1.99
CA GLY A 536 10.01 6.55 -2.71
C GLY A 536 9.67 5.31 -1.90
N GLY A 537 8.47 4.75 -2.07
CA GLY A 537 8.16 3.45 -1.46
C GLY A 537 8.97 2.30 -2.05
N LEU A 538 9.24 2.30 -3.36
CA LEU A 538 10.15 1.34 -3.98
C LEU A 538 11.53 1.95 -4.19
N VAL A 539 11.60 3.08 -4.89
CA VAL A 539 12.86 3.70 -5.33
C VAL A 539 12.90 5.19 -5.01
N GLY A 540 13.96 5.66 -4.36
CA GLY A 540 14.14 7.10 -4.11
C GLY A 540 14.33 7.89 -5.40
N GLN A 541 15.33 7.50 -6.20
CA GLN A 541 15.61 8.10 -7.51
C GLN A 541 15.87 7.04 -8.59
N ASN A 542 15.18 7.14 -9.72
CA ASN A 542 15.41 6.34 -10.92
C ASN A 542 16.06 7.20 -12.02
N ASP A 543 17.29 6.88 -12.42
CA ASP A 543 18.07 7.65 -13.38
C ASP A 543 17.59 7.49 -14.84
N SER A 544 18.05 8.41 -15.70
CA SER A 544 17.70 8.42 -17.13
C SER A 544 18.07 7.13 -17.85
N GLY A 545 17.18 6.67 -18.73
CA GLY A 545 17.38 5.46 -19.54
C GLY A 545 17.26 4.14 -18.75
N LYS A 546 16.82 4.19 -17.47
CA LYS A 546 16.72 3.00 -16.59
C LYS A 546 15.29 2.57 -16.38
N THR A 547 15.10 1.26 -16.21
CA THR A 547 13.77 0.65 -16.23
C THR A 547 13.43 0.02 -14.88
N ILE A 548 12.24 0.32 -14.39
CA ILE A 548 11.55 -0.41 -13.33
C ILE A 548 10.31 -1.05 -13.95
N SER A 549 10.15 -2.36 -13.80
CA SER A 549 9.00 -3.07 -14.39
C SER A 549 8.43 -4.15 -13.48
N ASN A 550 7.13 -4.44 -13.64
CA ASN A 550 6.45 -5.55 -12.97
C ASN A 550 6.69 -5.57 -11.45
N SER A 551 6.81 -4.40 -10.83
CA SER A 551 7.21 -4.25 -9.42
C SER A 551 6.08 -3.60 -8.62
N TYR A 552 6.02 -3.88 -7.32
CA TYR A 552 4.90 -3.42 -6.50
C TYR A 552 5.27 -3.00 -5.08
N VAL A 553 4.43 -2.19 -4.45
CA VAL A 553 4.66 -1.72 -3.07
C VAL A 553 3.45 -1.93 -2.16
N ARG A 554 3.75 -2.13 -0.86
CA ARG A 554 2.80 -2.29 0.27
C ARG A 554 3.27 -1.43 1.47
N MET A 555 3.37 -0.11 1.25
CA MET A 555 3.95 0.81 2.23
C MET A 555 2.90 1.46 3.11
N SER A 556 2.90 1.16 4.41
CA SER A 556 2.00 1.84 5.36
C SER A 556 2.17 3.36 5.34
N SER A 557 3.40 3.89 5.23
CA SER A 557 3.63 5.32 5.05
C SER A 557 4.92 5.62 4.28
N VAL A 558 4.88 6.73 3.52
CA VAL A 558 6.05 7.33 2.87
C VAL A 558 6.09 8.81 3.22
N THR A 559 7.09 9.22 4.00
CA THR A 559 7.18 10.58 4.54
C THR A 559 8.48 11.26 4.12
N GLY A 560 8.39 12.45 3.55
CA GLY A 560 9.53 13.31 3.24
C GLY A 560 9.45 14.63 3.97
N THR A 561 10.59 15.14 4.45
CA THR A 561 10.67 16.48 5.07
C THR A 561 10.96 17.60 4.05
N SER A 562 11.16 17.28 2.77
CA SER A 562 11.43 18.22 1.68
C SER A 562 10.62 17.89 0.41
N SER A 563 11.26 17.89 -0.77
CA SER A 563 10.64 17.74 -2.09
C SER A 563 10.71 16.31 -2.63
N HIS A 564 9.77 15.98 -3.54
CA HIS A 564 9.75 14.75 -4.35
C HIS A 564 9.50 13.49 -3.54
N VAL A 565 8.30 13.40 -2.97
CA VAL A 565 7.84 12.24 -2.23
C VAL A 565 6.83 11.48 -3.08
N GLY A 566 7.09 10.21 -3.35
CA GLY A 566 6.21 9.32 -4.12
C GLY A 566 5.93 8.02 -3.39
N GLY A 567 4.69 7.54 -3.40
CA GLY A 567 4.39 6.24 -2.79
C GLY A 567 5.10 5.06 -3.47
N PHE A 568 5.53 5.22 -4.73
CA PHE A 568 6.31 4.23 -5.48
C PHE A 568 7.73 4.75 -5.80
N VAL A 569 7.86 5.90 -6.48
CA VAL A 569 9.16 6.51 -6.82
C VAL A 569 9.23 7.97 -6.37
N GLY A 570 10.30 8.37 -5.67
CA GLY A 570 10.50 9.78 -5.30
C GLY A 570 10.70 10.67 -6.53
N ARG A 571 11.76 10.41 -7.30
CA ARG A 571 12.03 11.05 -8.60
C ARG A 571 12.30 10.01 -9.69
N ASN A 572 11.50 10.05 -10.75
CA ASN A 572 11.71 9.27 -11.95
C ASN A 572 12.31 10.14 -13.07
N GLN A 573 13.39 9.67 -13.69
CA GLN A 573 13.94 10.21 -14.93
C GLN A 573 14.04 9.14 -16.04
N GLY A 574 13.68 7.90 -15.73
CA GLY A 574 13.70 6.74 -16.64
C GLY A 574 12.28 6.22 -16.92
N THR A 575 12.18 4.92 -17.18
CA THR A 575 10.92 4.24 -17.52
C THR A 575 10.39 3.44 -16.34
N VAL A 576 9.09 3.61 -16.04
CA VAL A 576 8.33 2.77 -15.12
C VAL A 576 7.16 2.15 -15.88
N THR A 577 7.01 0.83 -15.83
CA THR A 577 5.95 0.12 -16.58
C THR A 577 5.35 -1.04 -15.80
N ASN A 578 4.05 -1.30 -15.97
CA ASN A 578 3.32 -2.41 -15.34
C ASN A 578 3.63 -2.53 -13.84
N SER A 579 3.58 -1.41 -13.11
CA SER A 579 4.03 -1.37 -11.72
C SER A 579 3.01 -0.64 -10.87
N ASP A 580 2.70 -1.21 -9.71
CA ASP A 580 1.50 -0.85 -8.97
C ASP A 580 1.76 -0.69 -7.45
N THR A 581 0.92 0.08 -6.77
CA THR A 581 0.71 -0.12 -5.34
C THR A 581 -0.42 -1.16 -5.21
N THR A 582 -0.29 -2.23 -4.40
CA THR A 582 -1.27 -3.34 -4.48
C THR A 582 -2.60 -3.02 -3.79
N ARG A 583 -3.73 -3.55 -4.28
CA ARG A 583 -5.06 -3.43 -3.62
C ARG A 583 -5.13 -4.08 -2.23
N ALA A 584 -4.32 -5.11 -2.00
CA ALA A 584 -4.43 -6.00 -0.84
C ALA A 584 -3.72 -5.45 0.43
N SER A 585 -2.96 -4.36 0.32
CA SER A 585 -2.25 -3.79 1.46
C SER A 585 -1.83 -2.35 1.20
N ILE A 586 -1.97 -1.55 2.25
CA ILE A 586 -2.23 -0.12 2.26
C ILE A 586 -1.02 0.71 1.78
N VAL A 587 -1.24 1.71 0.90
CA VAL A 587 -0.44 2.95 0.87
C VAL A 587 -1.23 4.05 1.56
N TYR A 588 -1.02 4.19 2.87
CA TYR A 588 -2.00 4.90 3.73
C TYR A 588 -1.80 6.39 3.61
N SER A 589 -0.54 6.83 3.65
CA SER A 589 -0.19 8.23 3.68
C SER A 589 1.12 8.46 2.94
N VAL A 590 1.05 9.27 1.87
CA VAL A 590 2.22 9.89 1.27
C VAL A 590 2.24 11.35 1.69
N GLN A 591 3.27 11.75 2.44
CA GLN A 591 3.38 13.11 2.98
C GLN A 591 4.72 13.73 2.61
N GLY A 592 4.69 14.97 2.12
CA GLY A 592 5.89 15.75 1.84
C GLY A 592 5.62 17.25 1.91
N GLN A 593 6.67 18.08 1.88
CA GLN A 593 6.47 19.53 1.94
C GLN A 593 6.08 20.11 0.57
N ASN A 594 6.80 19.75 -0.50
CA ASN A 594 6.67 20.44 -1.79
C ASN A 594 5.94 19.58 -2.83
N THR A 595 6.68 18.70 -3.49
CA THR A 595 6.16 17.87 -4.58
C THR A 595 5.81 16.49 -4.07
N VAL A 596 4.53 16.13 -4.08
CA VAL A 596 4.03 14.88 -3.50
C VAL A 596 3.09 14.16 -4.46
N GLY A 597 3.35 12.90 -4.75
CA GLY A 597 2.48 12.06 -5.57
C GLY A 597 2.16 10.74 -4.90
N GLY A 598 0.94 10.24 -5.04
CA GLY A 598 0.63 8.90 -4.53
C GLY A 598 1.48 7.81 -5.19
N PHE A 599 1.79 7.93 -6.48
CA PHE A 599 2.71 7.02 -7.18
C PHE A 599 4.12 7.62 -7.28
N VAL A 600 4.25 8.81 -7.87
CA VAL A 600 5.56 9.43 -8.14
C VAL A 600 5.64 10.86 -7.64
N GLY A 601 6.69 11.21 -6.92
CA GLY A 601 6.93 12.60 -6.52
C GLY A 601 7.11 13.48 -7.74
N ALA A 602 8.17 13.23 -8.52
CA ALA A 602 8.39 13.89 -9.81
C ALA A 602 8.79 12.96 -10.95
N ASN A 603 8.13 13.12 -12.10
CA ASN A 603 8.49 12.47 -13.36
C ASN A 603 9.18 13.51 -14.27
N THR A 604 10.51 13.53 -14.25
CA THR A 604 11.37 14.62 -14.79
C THR A 604 12.53 14.07 -15.62
N GLY A 605 12.36 14.00 -16.94
CA GLY A 605 13.42 13.61 -17.86
C GLY A 605 12.89 13.54 -19.29
N THR A 606 13.72 13.84 -20.28
CA THR A 606 13.31 13.85 -21.69
C THR A 606 12.87 12.48 -22.20
N GLU A 607 13.45 11.42 -21.67
CA GLU A 607 13.12 10.02 -21.97
C GLU A 607 12.26 9.37 -20.87
N SER A 608 11.84 10.16 -19.87
CA SER A 608 11.13 9.65 -18.71
C SER A 608 9.70 9.26 -19.10
N SER A 609 9.29 8.05 -18.77
CA SER A 609 7.94 7.56 -19.09
C SER A 609 7.36 6.73 -17.95
N ILE A 610 6.05 6.87 -17.76
CA ILE A 610 5.28 6.02 -16.87
C ILE A 610 4.10 5.47 -17.68
N THR A 611 3.96 4.16 -17.74
CA THR A 611 2.88 3.50 -18.48
C THR A 611 2.30 2.34 -17.69
N LYS A 612 0.97 2.14 -17.79
CA LYS A 612 0.29 1.01 -17.11
C LYS A 612 0.63 0.91 -15.63
N ALA A 613 0.68 2.05 -14.95
CA ALA A 613 0.96 2.13 -13.53
C ALA A 613 -0.33 2.46 -12.77
N ILE A 614 -0.55 1.78 -11.64
CA ILE A 614 -1.73 1.98 -10.80
C ILE A 614 -1.29 2.33 -9.39
N VAL A 615 -1.88 3.38 -8.83
CA VAL A 615 -1.79 3.66 -7.39
C VAL A 615 -3.17 3.58 -6.76
N TYR A 616 -3.25 2.81 -5.68
CA TYR A 616 -4.28 2.91 -4.66
C TYR A 616 -3.74 3.73 -3.50
N TYR A 617 -4.47 4.76 -3.09
CA TYR A 617 -4.05 5.66 -2.02
C TYR A 617 -5.18 5.91 -1.01
N GLY A 618 -4.80 6.04 0.26
CA GLY A 618 -5.64 6.68 1.28
C GLY A 618 -5.44 8.20 1.22
N LYS A 619 -4.32 8.70 1.74
CA LYS A 619 -4.03 10.12 1.84
C LYS A 619 -2.76 10.52 1.10
N VAL A 620 -2.83 11.64 0.36
CA VAL A 620 -1.67 12.32 -0.23
C VAL A 620 -1.66 13.78 0.23
N SER A 621 -0.62 14.17 0.97
CA SER A 621 -0.58 15.46 1.66
C SER A 621 0.70 16.25 1.37
N GLY A 622 0.55 17.44 0.80
CA GLY A 622 1.58 18.48 0.72
C GLY A 622 1.49 19.45 1.90
N THR A 623 2.50 19.52 2.76
CA THR A 623 2.49 20.33 4.00
C THR A 623 3.29 21.63 3.91
N GLY A 624 3.99 21.87 2.81
CA GLY A 624 4.84 23.04 2.62
C GLY A 624 4.03 24.33 2.67
N THR A 625 4.60 25.39 3.24
CA THR A 625 3.84 26.56 3.67
C THR A 625 3.75 27.70 2.64
N THR A 626 4.49 27.67 1.52
CA THR A 626 4.78 28.93 0.78
C THR A 626 5.07 28.87 -0.73
N SER A 627 4.58 27.91 -1.54
CA SER A 627 4.93 27.94 -2.98
C SER A 627 3.86 27.45 -3.96
N ILE A 628 3.32 28.39 -4.74
CA ILE A 628 2.43 28.17 -5.90
C ILE A 628 3.03 27.29 -7.01
N SER A 629 4.31 26.94 -6.93
CA SER A 629 5.02 26.04 -7.85
C SER A 629 5.02 24.59 -7.41
N THR A 630 4.56 24.29 -6.19
CA THR A 630 4.54 22.94 -5.62
C THR A 630 3.25 22.22 -6.04
N GLY A 631 3.38 20.93 -6.35
CA GLY A 631 2.29 20.11 -6.87
C GLY A 631 2.06 18.89 -6.01
N THR A 632 0.81 18.68 -5.61
CA THR A 632 0.35 17.46 -4.93
C THR A 632 -0.69 16.75 -5.79
N GLY A 633 -0.48 15.47 -6.07
CA GLY A 633 -1.42 14.69 -6.88
C GLY A 633 -1.63 13.26 -6.39
N GLY A 634 -2.83 12.71 -6.58
CA GLY A 634 -3.10 11.30 -6.24
C GLY A 634 -2.20 10.32 -7.01
N PHE A 635 -1.76 10.68 -8.22
CA PHE A 635 -0.73 9.97 -8.98
C PHE A 635 0.64 10.63 -8.87
N ALA A 636 0.75 11.89 -9.31
CA ALA A 636 2.02 12.59 -9.46
C ALA A 636 1.99 13.99 -8.83
N GLY A 637 3.07 14.37 -8.15
CA GLY A 637 3.22 15.75 -7.70
C GLY A 637 3.59 16.69 -8.85
N HIS A 638 4.67 16.36 -9.56
CA HIS A 638 5.19 17.12 -10.70
C HIS A 638 5.49 16.23 -11.90
N GLN A 639 4.99 16.61 -13.07
CA GLN A 639 5.13 15.87 -14.31
C GLN A 639 5.73 16.81 -15.36
N THR A 640 6.81 16.40 -16.03
CA THR A 640 7.32 17.10 -17.24
C THR A 640 7.50 16.20 -18.46
N ALA A 641 7.24 14.90 -18.34
CA ALA A 641 7.60 13.91 -19.34
C ALA A 641 6.35 13.25 -19.97
N THR A 642 6.25 11.93 -20.03
CA THR A 642 5.03 11.25 -20.52
C THR A 642 4.41 10.34 -19.46
N ILE A 643 3.08 10.39 -19.31
CA ILE A 643 2.29 9.40 -18.56
C ILE A 643 1.18 8.87 -19.48
N THR A 644 1.05 7.54 -19.57
CA THR A 644 0.04 6.89 -20.41
C THR A 644 -0.63 5.73 -19.69
N ASP A 645 -1.90 5.48 -19.99
CA ASP A 645 -2.60 4.25 -19.57
C ASP A 645 -2.50 3.97 -18.05
N SER A 646 -2.48 5.02 -17.23
CA SER A 646 -2.17 4.94 -15.80
C SER A 646 -3.34 5.42 -14.93
N LYS A 647 -3.43 4.92 -13.70
CA LYS A 647 -4.59 5.13 -12.83
C LYS A 647 -4.19 5.55 -11.41
N ALA A 648 -4.92 6.51 -10.86
CA ALA A 648 -4.91 6.80 -9.43
C ALA A 648 -6.30 6.55 -8.86
N ILE A 649 -6.39 5.74 -7.81
CA ILE A 649 -7.65 5.27 -7.22
C ILE A 649 -7.63 5.53 -5.72
N GLY A 650 -8.42 6.50 -5.28
CA GLY A 650 -8.65 6.78 -3.86
C GLY A 650 -9.59 5.75 -3.28
N MET A 651 -9.17 5.03 -2.24
CA MET A 651 -9.79 3.77 -1.83
C MET A 651 -11.21 3.96 -1.25
N ASP A 652 -11.42 5.01 -0.45
CA ASP A 652 -12.67 5.22 0.28
C ASP A 652 -13.00 6.73 0.46
N ALA A 653 -14.05 7.03 1.21
CA ALA A 653 -14.49 8.40 1.47
C ALA A 653 -13.52 9.23 2.33
N SER A 654 -12.58 8.59 3.05
CA SER A 654 -11.49 9.26 3.75
C SER A 654 -10.36 9.67 2.81
N ALA A 655 -10.36 9.15 1.56
CA ALA A 655 -9.30 9.43 0.62
C ALA A 655 -9.16 10.93 0.37
N LEU A 656 -7.95 11.46 0.55
CA LEU A 656 -7.73 12.90 0.58
C LEU A 656 -6.47 13.26 -0.19
N VAL A 657 -6.62 14.18 -1.14
CA VAL A 657 -5.49 14.89 -1.72
C VAL A 657 -5.53 16.32 -1.22
N THR A 658 -4.53 16.73 -0.45
CA THR A 658 -4.52 18.05 0.21
C THR A 658 -3.17 18.74 0.12
N ALA A 659 -3.15 20.03 -0.20
CA ALA A 659 -1.95 20.86 -0.08
C ALA A 659 -2.23 22.36 -0.06
N ASN A 660 -1.20 23.13 0.34
CA ASN A 660 -1.13 24.59 0.21
C ASN A 660 -0.69 25.07 -1.19
N GLY A 661 -0.62 24.19 -2.20
CA GLY A 661 -0.17 24.52 -3.56
C GLY A 661 -1.13 24.03 -4.63
N ARG A 662 -0.61 23.59 -5.78
CA ARG A 662 -1.43 23.04 -6.87
C ARG A 662 -1.86 21.61 -6.51
N VAL A 663 -3.16 21.33 -6.59
CA VAL A 663 -3.73 20.05 -6.14
C VAL A 663 -4.52 19.40 -7.27
N GLY A 664 -4.22 18.14 -7.59
CA GLY A 664 -4.97 17.35 -8.57
C GLY A 664 -5.30 15.95 -8.07
N GLY A 665 -6.46 15.38 -8.42
CA GLY A 665 -6.72 13.97 -8.11
C GLY A 665 -5.77 13.02 -8.85
N PHE A 666 -5.28 13.40 -10.04
CA PHE A 666 -4.20 12.71 -10.74
C PHE A 666 -2.86 13.42 -10.54
N VAL A 667 -2.72 14.65 -11.01
CA VAL A 667 -1.44 15.38 -11.05
C VAL A 667 -1.55 16.77 -10.44
N GLY A 668 -0.63 17.15 -9.55
CA GLY A 668 -0.56 18.52 -9.05
C GLY A 668 -0.17 19.52 -10.15
N THR A 669 1.03 19.36 -10.70
CA THR A 669 1.56 20.19 -11.81
C THR A 669 1.95 19.35 -13.01
N ASN A 670 1.44 19.69 -14.20
CA ASN A 670 1.77 19.04 -15.46
C ASN A 670 2.37 20.00 -16.48
N THR A 671 3.53 19.66 -17.05
CA THR A 671 4.12 20.36 -18.21
C THR A 671 4.40 19.44 -19.40
N GLY A 672 4.27 18.12 -19.22
CA GLY A 672 4.41 17.11 -20.28
C GLY A 672 3.08 16.53 -20.74
N ALA A 673 3.14 15.40 -21.44
CA ALA A 673 1.97 14.75 -22.03
C ALA A 673 1.33 13.72 -21.08
N ILE A 674 0.00 13.76 -20.98
CA ILE A 674 -0.79 12.73 -20.30
C ILE A 674 -1.87 12.20 -21.26
N GLU A 675 -1.95 10.89 -21.41
CA GLU A 675 -2.95 10.25 -22.28
C GLU A 675 -3.60 9.04 -21.61
N ARG A 676 -4.88 8.79 -21.90
CA ARG A 676 -5.61 7.57 -21.51
C ARG A 676 -5.48 7.23 -20.03
N SER A 677 -5.47 8.26 -19.18
CA SER A 677 -5.21 8.11 -17.75
C SER A 677 -6.46 8.47 -16.93
N HIS A 678 -6.58 7.88 -15.74
CA HIS A 678 -7.77 7.97 -14.92
C HIS A 678 -7.45 8.35 -13.47
N ALA A 679 -8.18 9.31 -12.91
CA ALA A 679 -8.24 9.56 -11.48
C ALA A 679 -9.63 9.25 -10.93
N GLU A 680 -9.67 8.43 -9.90
CA GLU A 680 -10.83 8.20 -9.06
C GLU A 680 -10.49 8.65 -7.65
N THR A 681 -11.31 9.53 -7.07
CA THR A 681 -11.15 10.01 -5.68
C THR A 681 -12.48 9.83 -4.96
N ASN A 682 -12.55 8.84 -4.08
CA ASN A 682 -13.77 8.55 -3.33
C ASN A 682 -14.01 9.53 -2.18
N GLY A 683 -12.98 10.20 -1.68
CA GLY A 683 -13.09 11.30 -0.73
C GLY A 683 -12.92 12.68 -1.37
N ASN A 684 -12.13 13.54 -0.73
CA ASN A 684 -12.05 14.98 -1.04
C ASN A 684 -10.73 15.38 -1.72
N ILE A 685 -10.79 16.44 -2.51
CA ILE A 685 -9.61 17.14 -3.03
C ILE A 685 -9.65 18.57 -2.49
N THR A 686 -8.65 18.95 -1.70
CA THR A 686 -8.67 20.20 -0.93
C THR A 686 -7.40 21.02 -1.12
N GLY A 687 -7.58 22.25 -1.55
CA GLY A 687 -6.55 23.27 -1.54
C GLY A 687 -6.71 24.24 -0.37
N THR A 688 -5.71 24.32 0.51
CA THR A 688 -5.74 25.13 1.74
C THR A 688 -5.11 26.53 1.64
N ALA A 689 -4.49 26.92 0.51
CA ALA A 689 -3.86 28.24 0.30
C ALA A 689 -3.97 28.73 -1.18
N ASP A 690 -3.02 29.51 -1.72
CA ASP A 690 -2.94 30.05 -3.10
C ASP A 690 -2.86 28.94 -4.17
N ASN A 691 -4.01 28.32 -4.47
CA ASN A 691 -4.03 26.98 -5.05
C ASN A 691 -4.87 26.89 -6.31
N SER A 692 -4.35 26.25 -7.35
CA SER A 692 -5.18 25.70 -8.42
C SER A 692 -5.58 24.27 -8.07
N VAL A 693 -6.88 23.98 -8.03
CA VAL A 693 -7.44 22.70 -7.59
C VAL A 693 -8.26 22.07 -8.71
N GLY A 694 -7.95 20.83 -9.08
CA GLY A 694 -8.67 20.07 -10.09
C GLY A 694 -8.95 18.63 -9.68
N GLY A 695 -10.06 18.05 -10.17
CA GLY A 695 -10.32 16.62 -9.98
C GLY A 695 -9.30 15.72 -10.69
N PHE A 696 -8.74 16.16 -11.81
CA PHE A 696 -7.64 15.50 -12.50
C PHE A 696 -6.32 16.24 -12.26
N VAL A 697 -6.27 17.53 -12.57
CA VAL A 697 -5.02 18.30 -12.60
C VAL A 697 -5.14 19.65 -11.90
N GLY A 698 -4.20 20.00 -11.02
CA GLY A 698 -4.18 21.32 -10.40
C GLY A 698 -3.84 22.41 -11.42
N TYR A 699 -2.69 22.28 -12.08
CA TYR A 699 -2.18 23.22 -13.07
C TYR A 699 -1.55 22.48 -14.25
N THR A 700 -1.88 22.88 -15.49
CA THR A 700 -1.25 22.28 -16.68
C THR A 700 -0.83 23.29 -17.75
N THR A 701 0.42 23.16 -18.21
CA THR A 701 0.92 23.70 -19.48
C THR A 701 1.27 22.60 -20.48
N GLY A 702 1.09 21.33 -20.11
CA GLY A 702 1.26 20.18 -20.98
C GLY A 702 -0.09 19.63 -21.48
N ASN A 703 -0.08 18.94 -22.62
CA ASN A 703 -1.31 18.42 -23.23
C ASN A 703 -1.87 17.23 -22.44
N ILE A 704 -3.20 17.18 -22.30
CA ILE A 704 -3.89 16.04 -21.70
C ILE A 704 -4.99 15.58 -22.64
N SER A 705 -5.02 14.28 -22.96
CA SER A 705 -6.03 13.73 -23.86
C SER A 705 -6.63 12.42 -23.36
N ASN A 706 -7.89 12.18 -23.73
CA ASN A 706 -8.61 10.93 -23.48
C ASN A 706 -8.53 10.48 -22.00
N SER A 707 -8.53 11.43 -21.08
CA SER A 707 -8.30 11.20 -19.65
C SER A 707 -9.51 11.62 -18.85
N SER A 708 -9.69 11.00 -17.69
CA SER A 708 -10.93 11.11 -16.91
C SER A 708 -10.68 11.31 -15.43
N ALA A 709 -11.52 12.13 -14.80
CA ALA A 709 -11.57 12.29 -13.34
C ALA A 709 -12.97 11.97 -12.81
N THR A 710 -13.02 11.17 -11.75
CA THR A 710 -14.21 10.86 -10.97
C THR A 710 -13.94 11.24 -9.52
N VAL A 711 -14.69 12.20 -8.99
CA VAL A 711 -14.57 12.64 -7.59
C VAL A 711 -15.91 12.48 -6.90
N GLN A 712 -16.02 11.57 -5.94
CA GLN A 712 -17.28 11.35 -5.22
C GLN A 712 -17.52 12.41 -4.14
N GLY A 713 -16.46 12.85 -3.45
CA GLY A 713 -16.53 13.90 -2.44
C GLY A 713 -16.46 15.32 -3.02
N PHE A 714 -15.96 16.24 -2.21
CA PHE A 714 -15.86 17.67 -2.52
C PHE A 714 -14.54 18.01 -3.19
N ILE A 715 -14.60 18.98 -4.10
CA ILE A 715 -13.43 19.69 -4.60
C ILE A 715 -13.48 21.09 -4.00
N SER A 716 -12.50 21.46 -3.19
CA SER A 716 -12.48 22.77 -2.53
C SER A 716 -11.14 23.48 -2.65
N GLY A 717 -11.16 24.80 -2.81
CA GLY A 717 -9.95 25.64 -2.87
C GLY A 717 -10.12 26.93 -2.07
N ALA A 718 -9.11 27.26 -1.26
CA ALA A 718 -9.06 28.50 -0.47
C ALA A 718 -8.83 29.77 -1.32
N ASN A 719 -8.46 29.64 -2.59
CA ASN A 719 -8.17 30.74 -3.51
C ASN A 719 -8.72 30.48 -4.93
N ASP A 720 -8.16 31.16 -5.94
CA ASP A 720 -8.60 31.16 -7.33
C ASP A 720 -8.43 29.79 -8.01
N TYR A 721 -9.22 29.48 -9.04
CA TYR A 721 -9.06 28.30 -9.92
C TYR A 721 -9.47 26.94 -9.32
N VAL A 722 -10.77 26.69 -9.25
CA VAL A 722 -11.29 25.37 -8.85
C VAL A 722 -12.08 24.74 -9.99
N GLY A 723 -11.69 23.55 -10.43
CA GLY A 723 -12.33 22.83 -11.53
C GLY A 723 -12.63 21.36 -11.23
N GLY A 724 -13.70 20.81 -11.82
CA GLY A 724 -13.97 19.37 -11.71
C GLY A 724 -12.96 18.49 -12.45
N PHE A 725 -12.35 18.99 -13.53
CA PHE A 725 -11.20 18.37 -14.20
C PHE A 725 -9.90 19.08 -13.86
N GLY A 726 -9.82 20.38 -14.13
CA GLY A 726 -8.58 21.15 -14.04
C GLY A 726 -8.74 22.48 -13.30
N GLY A 727 -7.81 22.82 -12.40
CA GLY A 727 -7.80 24.15 -11.80
C GLY A 727 -7.46 25.22 -12.85
N TYR A 728 -6.21 25.19 -13.32
CA TYR A 728 -5.69 26.09 -14.36
C TYR A 728 -5.17 25.32 -15.57
N ILE A 729 -5.72 25.60 -16.75
CA ILE A 729 -5.39 24.91 -18.00
C ILE A 729 -4.86 25.91 -19.01
N SER A 730 -3.60 25.80 -19.43
CA SER A 730 -3.00 26.64 -20.49
C SER A 730 -2.52 25.85 -21.71
N ALA A 731 -2.84 24.55 -21.78
CA ALA A 731 -2.47 23.67 -22.87
C ALA A 731 -3.71 23.09 -23.56
N SER A 732 -3.48 22.35 -24.64
CA SER A 732 -4.56 21.70 -25.37
C SER A 732 -5.15 20.54 -24.57
N MET A 733 -6.48 20.50 -24.52
CA MET A 733 -7.27 19.45 -23.90
C MET A 733 -8.21 18.83 -24.94
N THR A 734 -8.20 17.51 -25.09
CA THR A 734 -9.07 16.83 -26.08
C THR A 734 -9.60 15.51 -25.52
N GLY A 735 -10.91 15.29 -25.60
CA GLY A 735 -11.50 13.99 -25.22
C GLY A 735 -11.51 13.72 -23.71
N ASN A 736 -11.51 14.76 -22.87
CA ASN A 736 -11.39 14.57 -21.42
C ASN A 736 -12.76 14.61 -20.71
N SER A 737 -12.88 13.88 -19.61
CA SER A 737 -14.13 13.81 -18.83
C SER A 737 -13.95 14.09 -17.36
N ALA A 738 -14.92 14.77 -16.75
CA ALA A 738 -14.99 14.96 -15.31
C ALA A 738 -16.37 14.61 -14.75
N PHE A 739 -16.39 13.80 -13.70
CA PHE A 739 -17.56 13.55 -12.86
C PHE A 739 -17.28 14.01 -11.45
N THR A 740 -18.20 14.76 -10.86
CA THR A 740 -18.12 15.19 -9.46
C THR A 740 -19.46 14.94 -8.76
N GLY A 741 -19.46 14.01 -7.80
CA GLY A 741 -20.61 13.68 -6.97
C GLY A 741 -20.91 14.79 -5.95
N GLY A 742 -19.86 15.31 -5.29
CA GLY A 742 -19.98 16.40 -4.33
C GLY A 742 -19.98 17.80 -4.95
N ASN A 743 -19.87 18.80 -4.07
CA ASN A 743 -19.78 20.21 -4.45
C ASN A 743 -18.38 20.57 -4.96
N ILE A 744 -18.34 21.58 -5.84
CA ILE A 744 -17.13 22.27 -6.28
C ILE A 744 -17.15 23.68 -5.66
N LEU A 745 -16.21 23.96 -4.75
CA LEU A 745 -16.23 25.14 -3.88
C LEU A 745 -14.94 25.95 -4.02
N GLY A 746 -15.03 27.18 -4.51
CA GLY A 746 -13.93 28.14 -4.46
C GLY A 746 -14.21 29.28 -3.49
N ALA A 747 -13.26 29.59 -2.59
CA ALA A 747 -13.41 30.71 -1.66
C ALA A 747 -13.17 32.07 -2.33
N ALA A 748 -12.31 32.13 -3.35
CA ALA A 748 -12.04 33.32 -4.15
C ALA A 748 -12.73 33.22 -5.54
N ASN A 749 -11.99 33.23 -6.63
CA ASN A 749 -12.54 33.40 -7.99
C ASN A 749 -12.41 32.17 -8.89
N TRP A 750 -13.23 32.15 -9.94
CA TRP A 750 -13.07 31.25 -11.09
C TRP A 750 -13.25 29.77 -10.73
N VAL A 751 -14.52 29.38 -10.68
CA VAL A 751 -14.95 28.02 -10.35
C VAL A 751 -15.71 27.44 -11.54
N GLY A 752 -15.39 26.21 -11.95
CA GLY A 752 -16.06 25.54 -13.07
C GLY A 752 -16.26 24.03 -12.88
N GLY A 753 -17.29 23.45 -13.50
CA GLY A 753 -17.51 22.00 -13.47
C GLY A 753 -16.45 21.19 -14.21
N PHE A 754 -15.77 21.78 -15.21
CA PHE A 754 -14.61 21.21 -15.87
C PHE A 754 -13.34 21.99 -15.51
N ALA A 755 -13.30 23.30 -15.71
CA ALA A 755 -12.11 24.11 -15.47
C ALA A 755 -12.38 25.37 -14.64
N GLY A 756 -11.48 25.67 -13.70
CA GLY A 756 -11.47 26.96 -13.01
C GLY A 756 -11.16 28.09 -13.99
N ALA A 757 -9.96 28.06 -14.59
CA ALA A 757 -9.58 28.95 -15.69
C ALA A 757 -8.98 28.22 -16.88
N LEU A 758 -9.31 28.72 -18.06
CA LEU A 758 -8.93 28.17 -19.35
C LEU A 758 -8.20 29.21 -20.22
N HIS A 759 -6.95 28.90 -20.54
CA HIS A 759 -6.03 29.67 -21.41
C HIS A 759 -5.47 28.84 -22.56
N GLY A 760 -5.74 27.54 -22.60
CA GLY A 760 -5.47 26.65 -23.74
C GLY A 760 -6.78 26.11 -24.35
N PRO A 761 -6.78 25.64 -25.61
CA PRO A 761 -8.01 25.20 -26.26
C PRO A 761 -8.54 23.89 -25.65
N VAL A 762 -9.86 23.76 -25.53
CA VAL A 762 -10.53 22.51 -25.11
C VAL A 762 -11.47 22.04 -26.21
N SER A 763 -11.41 20.75 -26.53
CA SER A 763 -12.36 20.12 -27.44
C SER A 763 -12.85 18.75 -26.98
N TYR A 764 -14.04 18.35 -27.45
CA TYR A 764 -14.60 17.01 -27.22
C TYR A 764 -14.59 16.58 -25.75
N SER A 765 -14.78 17.52 -24.83
CA SER A 765 -14.64 17.29 -23.39
C SER A 765 -15.97 17.52 -22.67
N HIS A 766 -16.21 16.75 -21.61
CA HIS A 766 -17.46 16.81 -20.88
C HIS A 766 -17.28 16.86 -19.36
N SER A 767 -18.21 17.53 -18.67
CA SER A 767 -18.28 17.49 -17.21
C SER A 767 -19.69 17.24 -16.69
N ARG A 768 -19.79 16.50 -15.59
CA ARG A 768 -21.04 16.26 -14.87
C ARG A 768 -20.82 16.51 -13.38
N THR A 769 -21.51 17.52 -12.84
CA THR A 769 -21.45 17.85 -11.42
C THR A 769 -22.84 17.69 -10.79
N MET A 770 -22.97 16.71 -9.89
CA MET A 770 -24.19 16.47 -9.14
C MET A 770 -24.35 17.48 -8.00
N GLY A 771 -23.26 17.78 -7.29
CA GLY A 771 -23.25 18.83 -6.27
C GLY A 771 -23.28 20.24 -6.84
N LYS A 772 -23.35 21.21 -5.93
CA LYS A 772 -23.37 22.63 -6.23
C LYS A 772 -21.99 23.10 -6.71
N ILE A 773 -21.96 23.97 -7.72
CA ILE A 773 -20.76 24.71 -8.13
C ILE A 773 -20.87 26.11 -7.53
N SER A 774 -19.94 26.48 -6.65
CA SER A 774 -20.05 27.70 -5.84
C SER A 774 -18.74 28.46 -5.71
N GLY A 775 -18.79 29.78 -5.94
CA GLY A 775 -17.67 30.71 -5.72
C GLY A 775 -18.01 31.80 -4.68
N GLY A 776 -17.09 32.04 -3.74
CA GLY A 776 -17.24 33.02 -2.65
C GLY A 776 -16.71 34.43 -2.96
N GLY A 777 -15.77 34.55 -3.90
CA GLY A 777 -15.16 35.81 -4.32
C GLY A 777 -15.96 36.55 -5.40
N ALA A 778 -15.46 37.71 -5.83
CA ALA A 778 -16.13 38.66 -6.72
C ALA A 778 -16.19 38.25 -8.21
N TYR A 779 -15.68 37.07 -8.60
CA TYR A 779 -15.60 36.68 -10.00
C TYR A 779 -15.96 35.22 -10.30
N SER A 780 -16.75 35.10 -11.37
CA SER A 780 -17.01 34.01 -12.33
C SER A 780 -17.17 32.58 -11.83
N VAL A 781 -18.39 32.06 -11.96
CA VAL A 781 -18.70 30.64 -11.76
C VAL A 781 -19.41 30.12 -13.00
N GLY A 782 -18.91 29.02 -13.56
CA GLY A 782 -19.48 28.37 -14.73
C GLY A 782 -19.89 26.92 -14.46
N GLY A 783 -20.94 26.42 -15.12
CA GLY A 783 -21.23 24.99 -15.09
C GLY A 783 -20.14 24.14 -15.74
N PHE A 784 -19.42 24.69 -16.72
CA PHE A 784 -18.26 24.07 -17.36
C PHE A 784 -16.96 24.82 -17.02
N ILE A 785 -16.89 26.12 -17.30
CA ILE A 785 -15.67 26.93 -17.15
C ILE A 785 -15.93 28.19 -16.32
N GLY A 786 -15.12 28.44 -15.29
CA GLY A 786 -15.18 29.71 -14.55
C GLY A 786 -14.75 30.90 -15.41
N HIS A 787 -13.50 30.90 -15.88
CA HIS A 787 -12.92 31.94 -16.74
C HIS A 787 -12.36 31.36 -18.06
N SER A 788 -12.83 31.85 -19.21
CA SER A 788 -12.41 31.38 -20.53
C SER A 788 -11.69 32.47 -21.32
N ALA A 789 -10.45 32.19 -21.72
CA ALA A 789 -9.61 33.02 -22.61
C ALA A 789 -9.07 32.22 -23.82
N ALA A 790 -9.58 31.02 -24.06
CA ALA A 790 -9.17 30.14 -25.16
C ALA A 790 -10.37 29.39 -25.75
N ASP A 791 -10.18 28.86 -26.97
CA ASP A 791 -11.25 28.27 -27.77
C ASP A 791 -11.86 27.04 -27.09
N VAL A 792 -13.19 26.94 -27.17
CA VAL A 792 -13.96 25.80 -26.65
C VAL A 792 -14.82 25.25 -27.78
N SER A 793 -14.73 23.95 -28.05
CA SER A 793 -15.52 23.34 -29.13
C SER A 793 -15.98 21.93 -28.83
N ASN A 794 -17.21 21.57 -29.20
CA ASN A 794 -17.72 20.21 -29.00
C ASN A 794 -17.69 19.77 -27.52
N CYS A 795 -18.02 20.68 -26.60
CA CYS A 795 -17.97 20.43 -25.17
C CYS A 795 -19.36 20.40 -24.54
N PHE A 796 -19.53 19.59 -23.50
CA PHE A 796 -20.82 19.41 -22.82
C PHE A 796 -20.70 19.51 -21.30
N SER A 797 -21.70 20.10 -20.66
CA SER A 797 -21.78 20.22 -19.20
C SER A 797 -23.16 19.85 -18.68
N GLU A 798 -23.18 19.00 -17.66
CA GLU A 798 -24.32 18.80 -16.78
C GLU A 798 -23.98 19.34 -15.39
N ALA A 799 -24.78 20.28 -14.88
CA ALA A 799 -24.58 20.85 -13.56
C ALA A 799 -25.90 20.94 -12.80
N SER A 800 -25.88 20.74 -11.48
CA SER A 800 -27.04 21.03 -10.65
C SER A 800 -27.22 22.55 -10.50
N THR A 801 -26.79 23.12 -9.38
CA THR A 801 -26.89 24.55 -9.13
C THR A 801 -25.53 25.21 -9.31
N VAL A 802 -25.47 26.18 -10.21
CA VAL A 802 -24.30 27.05 -10.40
C VAL A 802 -24.58 28.37 -9.70
N THR A 803 -23.73 28.74 -8.73
CA THR A 803 -23.96 29.97 -7.96
C THR A 803 -22.68 30.68 -7.54
N GLY A 804 -22.81 31.96 -7.23
CA GLY A 804 -21.73 32.75 -6.65
C GLY A 804 -22.11 34.20 -6.54
N THR A 805 -21.14 35.07 -6.29
CA THR A 805 -21.41 36.49 -6.10
C THR A 805 -21.66 37.23 -7.43
N ALA A 806 -20.85 36.96 -8.47
CA ALA A 806 -20.88 37.69 -9.74
C ALA A 806 -20.42 36.84 -10.94
N TYR A 807 -20.96 37.18 -12.12
CA TYR A 807 -20.67 36.54 -13.43
C TYR A 807 -20.94 35.03 -13.44
N ILE A 808 -22.19 34.66 -13.19
CA ILE A 808 -22.60 33.26 -13.09
C ILE A 808 -23.20 32.79 -14.41
N GLY A 809 -22.66 31.72 -14.99
CA GLY A 809 -23.13 31.14 -16.24
C GLY A 809 -23.38 29.64 -16.12
N GLY A 810 -24.43 29.11 -16.72
CA GLY A 810 -24.66 27.66 -16.73
C GLY A 810 -23.62 26.87 -17.55
N PHE A 811 -22.89 27.52 -18.46
CA PHE A 811 -21.73 26.94 -19.14
C PHE A 811 -20.43 27.69 -18.78
N ILE A 812 -20.36 28.99 -19.07
CA ILE A 812 -19.17 29.82 -18.82
C ILE A 812 -19.50 30.98 -17.88
N GLY A 813 -18.73 31.17 -16.81
CA GLY A 813 -18.89 32.35 -15.94
C GLY A 813 -18.50 33.64 -16.66
N TYR A 814 -17.23 33.75 -17.05
CA TYR A 814 -16.67 34.92 -17.74
C TYR A 814 -15.89 34.51 -18.98
N LYS A 815 -16.21 35.12 -20.11
CA LYS A 815 -15.57 34.88 -21.40
C LYS A 815 -14.82 36.13 -21.84
N ALA A 816 -13.49 36.08 -21.73
CA ALA A 816 -12.59 37.21 -21.96
C ALA A 816 -12.35 37.49 -23.46
N SER A 817 -11.94 36.45 -24.18
CA SER A 817 -11.62 36.42 -25.61
C SER A 817 -11.96 35.00 -26.13
N SER A 818 -11.65 34.66 -27.39
CA SER A 818 -11.82 33.32 -28.01
C SER A 818 -13.22 32.94 -28.55
N THR A 819 -13.29 31.81 -29.24
CA THR A 819 -14.49 31.25 -29.85
C THR A 819 -15.04 30.10 -29.02
N VAL A 820 -16.33 30.13 -28.72
CA VAL A 820 -17.08 28.97 -28.22
C VAL A 820 -17.98 28.49 -29.34
N LYS A 821 -17.85 27.22 -29.74
CA LYS A 821 -18.67 26.65 -30.80
C LYS A 821 -19.19 25.26 -30.44
N GLU A 822 -20.35 24.89 -30.96
CA GLU A 822 -20.86 23.50 -30.87
C GLU A 822 -20.85 22.98 -29.42
N SER A 823 -21.17 23.83 -28.44
CA SER A 823 -21.00 23.53 -27.02
C SER A 823 -22.28 23.75 -26.23
N TYR A 824 -22.51 22.89 -25.24
CA TYR A 824 -23.85 22.61 -24.73
C TYR A 824 -23.87 22.51 -23.20
N ALA A 825 -24.94 23.00 -22.58
CA ALA A 825 -25.14 22.91 -21.13
C ALA A 825 -26.55 22.45 -20.76
N LEU A 826 -26.63 21.57 -19.77
CA LEU A 826 -27.85 21.25 -19.02
C LEU A 826 -27.61 21.64 -17.56
N VAL A 827 -28.33 22.65 -17.09
CA VAL A 827 -28.17 23.16 -15.73
C VAL A 827 -29.50 23.20 -14.99
N ASN A 828 -29.52 22.83 -13.71
CA ASN A 828 -30.77 22.94 -12.94
C ASN A 828 -31.10 24.40 -12.62
N SER A 829 -30.15 25.15 -12.05
CA SER A 829 -30.37 26.56 -11.69
C SER A 829 -29.08 27.37 -11.78
N VAL A 830 -29.22 28.63 -12.21
CA VAL A 830 -28.13 29.61 -12.24
C VAL A 830 -28.48 30.75 -11.30
N VAL A 831 -27.68 30.98 -10.25
CA VAL A 831 -28.01 31.93 -9.18
C VAL A 831 -26.83 32.84 -8.86
N SER A 832 -26.96 34.12 -9.19
CA SER A 832 -26.05 35.18 -8.76
C SER A 832 -26.57 35.91 -7.53
N ILE A 833 -25.70 36.14 -6.54
CA ILE A 833 -26.05 36.84 -5.30
C ILE A 833 -25.99 38.37 -5.46
N THR A 834 -25.05 38.91 -6.26
CA THR A 834 -24.80 40.37 -6.29
C THR A 834 -24.73 41.00 -7.69
N ASP A 835 -24.55 40.21 -8.74
CA ASP A 835 -24.28 40.73 -10.09
C ASP A 835 -24.92 39.85 -11.19
N ARG A 836 -24.30 39.80 -12.38
CA ARG A 836 -24.84 39.16 -13.60
C ARG A 836 -25.03 37.65 -13.51
N ALA A 837 -26.16 37.16 -14.02
CA ALA A 837 -26.47 35.75 -14.24
C ALA A 837 -26.95 35.48 -15.68
N GLY A 838 -26.40 34.46 -16.33
CA GLY A 838 -26.83 34.02 -17.66
C GLY A 838 -27.04 32.52 -17.74
N GLY A 839 -28.04 32.05 -18.48
CA GLY A 839 -28.25 30.62 -18.65
C GLY A 839 -27.03 29.92 -19.23
N PHE A 840 -26.42 30.45 -20.30
CA PHE A 840 -25.20 29.90 -20.90
C PHE A 840 -23.95 30.62 -20.41
N VAL A 841 -23.92 31.96 -20.50
CA VAL A 841 -22.74 32.77 -20.16
C VAL A 841 -23.05 33.90 -19.19
N GLY A 842 -22.26 34.05 -18.12
CA GLY A 842 -22.43 35.14 -17.16
C GLY A 842 -22.06 36.51 -17.76
N TYR A 843 -20.83 36.64 -18.25
CA TYR A 843 -20.37 37.83 -18.97
C TYR A 843 -19.55 37.47 -20.22
N HIS A 844 -20.04 37.86 -21.39
CA HIS A 844 -19.36 37.70 -22.68
C HIS A 844 -18.71 39.03 -23.11
N VAL A 845 -17.39 39.13 -23.02
CA VAL A 845 -16.64 40.37 -23.28
C VAL A 845 -16.21 40.50 -24.74
N ALA A 846 -15.49 39.50 -25.27
CA ALA A 846 -14.98 39.51 -26.63
C ALA A 846 -15.00 38.10 -27.26
N GLY A 847 -14.81 38.06 -28.59
CA GLY A 847 -14.83 36.84 -29.40
C GLY A 847 -16.22 36.47 -29.91
N SER A 848 -16.46 35.18 -30.13
CA SER A 848 -17.75 34.69 -30.64
C SER A 848 -18.30 33.51 -29.84
N ILE A 849 -19.62 33.39 -29.81
CA ILE A 849 -20.33 32.17 -29.42
C ILE A 849 -21.20 31.76 -30.60
N THR A 850 -20.99 30.57 -31.14
CA THR A 850 -21.76 30.04 -32.28
C THR A 850 -22.27 28.63 -32.03
N ASP A 851 -23.42 28.28 -32.60
CA ASP A 851 -23.92 26.89 -32.61
C ASP A 851 -23.96 26.26 -31.20
N SER A 852 -24.26 27.05 -30.18
CA SER A 852 -24.15 26.65 -28.77
C SER A 852 -25.47 26.83 -28.04
N TYR A 853 -25.77 25.94 -27.09
CA TYR A 853 -27.07 25.95 -26.41
C TYR A 853 -27.05 25.61 -24.94
N VAL A 854 -28.08 26.08 -24.22
CA VAL A 854 -28.34 25.73 -22.82
C VAL A 854 -29.79 25.37 -22.57
N ILE A 855 -30.01 24.40 -21.69
CA ILE A 855 -31.28 24.13 -21.04
C ILE A 855 -31.13 24.41 -19.55
N VAL A 856 -31.97 25.30 -19.02
CA VAL A 856 -32.09 25.62 -17.60
C VAL A 856 -33.42 25.06 -17.08
N ASN A 857 -33.36 24.04 -16.23
CA ASN A 857 -34.56 23.31 -15.80
C ASN A 857 -35.46 24.10 -14.85
N ASN A 858 -34.88 25.00 -14.04
CA ASN A 858 -35.63 25.79 -13.07
C ASN A 858 -35.50 27.29 -13.36
N ALA A 859 -34.46 27.97 -12.89
CA ALA A 859 -34.41 29.42 -12.98
C ALA A 859 -33.01 29.98 -13.24
N VAL A 860 -32.98 31.17 -13.83
CA VAL A 860 -31.82 32.07 -13.86
C VAL A 860 -32.14 33.25 -12.97
N SER A 861 -31.36 33.47 -11.91
CA SER A 861 -31.66 34.46 -10.87
C SER A 861 -30.47 35.36 -10.56
N ALA A 862 -30.70 36.66 -10.41
CA ALA A 862 -29.73 37.65 -9.93
C ALA A 862 -30.33 38.46 -8.75
N LEU A 863 -29.97 38.12 -7.51
CA LEU A 863 -30.80 38.39 -6.32
C LEU A 863 -30.40 39.63 -5.48
N GLY A 864 -29.28 40.29 -5.76
CA GLY A 864 -28.74 41.36 -4.90
C GLY A 864 -27.85 42.33 -5.66
N GLY A 865 -27.61 43.54 -5.13
CA GLY A 865 -26.62 44.48 -5.67
C GLY A 865 -27.08 45.37 -6.85
N ALA A 866 -26.25 46.37 -7.19
CA ALA A 866 -26.52 47.31 -8.28
C ALA A 866 -26.34 46.70 -9.69
N GLY A 867 -25.67 45.54 -9.79
CA GLY A 867 -25.40 44.81 -11.03
C GLY A 867 -26.26 43.56 -11.23
N ALA A 868 -27.29 43.31 -10.41
CA ALA A 868 -28.15 42.13 -10.49
C ALA A 868 -28.97 42.08 -11.80
N TRP A 869 -28.31 41.67 -12.86
CA TRP A 869 -28.84 41.55 -14.20
C TRP A 869 -28.95 40.09 -14.59
N ALA A 870 -30.08 39.67 -15.14
CA ALA A 870 -30.31 38.29 -15.52
C ALA A 870 -30.74 38.19 -16.98
N GLY A 871 -30.22 37.20 -17.70
CA GLY A 871 -30.66 36.86 -19.05
C GLY A 871 -30.73 35.36 -19.29
N GLY A 872 -31.68 34.93 -20.10
CA GLY A 872 -31.92 33.50 -20.34
C GLY A 872 -30.75 32.80 -21.05
N PHE A 873 -30.00 33.49 -21.92
CA PHE A 873 -28.76 33.00 -22.52
C PHE A 873 -27.52 33.68 -21.91
N ALA A 874 -27.46 35.00 -21.94
CA ALA A 874 -26.31 35.76 -21.43
C ALA A 874 -26.72 36.68 -20.27
N GLY A 875 -25.89 36.78 -19.24
CA GLY A 875 -26.00 37.90 -18.29
C GLY A 875 -25.73 39.18 -19.06
N MET A 876 -24.47 39.46 -19.40
CA MET A 876 -24.12 40.58 -20.28
C MET A 876 -23.42 40.10 -21.55
N ASN A 877 -23.76 40.73 -22.68
CA ASN A 877 -23.17 40.44 -23.98
C ASN A 877 -22.49 41.66 -24.62
N SER A 878 -21.19 41.60 -24.85
CA SER A 878 -20.40 42.65 -25.52
C SER A 878 -19.81 42.20 -26.85
N ALA A 879 -20.09 40.97 -27.30
CA ALA A 879 -19.54 40.43 -28.54
C ALA A 879 -20.56 39.58 -29.34
N SER A 880 -20.08 38.95 -30.43
CA SER A 880 -20.95 38.30 -31.41
C SER A 880 -21.54 36.99 -30.91
N VAL A 881 -22.85 36.79 -31.11
CA VAL A 881 -23.53 35.52 -30.84
C VAL A 881 -24.32 35.11 -32.07
N SER A 882 -24.11 33.89 -32.57
CA SER A 882 -24.79 33.36 -33.74
C SER A 882 -25.33 31.95 -33.55
N TYR A 883 -26.45 31.60 -34.17
CA TYR A 883 -26.98 30.22 -34.18
C TYR A 883 -27.07 29.56 -32.78
N SER A 884 -27.29 30.36 -31.74
CA SER A 884 -27.20 29.90 -30.34
C SER A 884 -28.53 30.09 -29.62
N TYR A 885 -28.86 29.20 -28.70
CA TYR A 885 -30.18 29.22 -28.07
C TYR A 885 -30.21 28.82 -26.59
N ALA A 886 -31.22 29.32 -25.88
CA ALA A 886 -31.50 28.94 -24.49
C ALA A 886 -32.95 28.51 -24.31
N VAL A 887 -33.18 27.50 -23.47
CA VAL A 887 -34.49 27.12 -22.96
C VAL A 887 -34.45 27.25 -21.44
N VAL A 888 -35.27 28.14 -20.88
CA VAL A 888 -35.42 28.34 -19.43
C VAL A 888 -36.84 27.93 -19.06
N ASN A 889 -36.96 26.76 -18.43
CA ASN A 889 -38.27 26.16 -18.15
C ASN A 889 -39.03 26.88 -17.04
N GLY A 890 -38.36 27.63 -16.17
CA GLY A 890 -38.98 28.53 -15.19
C GLY A 890 -38.69 29.99 -15.46
N SER A 891 -38.34 30.74 -14.40
CA SER A 891 -38.22 32.20 -14.48
C SER A 891 -36.80 32.69 -14.73
N VAL A 892 -36.67 33.79 -15.47
CA VAL A 892 -35.50 34.67 -15.44
C VAL A 892 -35.84 35.84 -14.51
N THR A 893 -35.19 35.89 -13.35
CA THR A 893 -35.51 36.85 -12.27
C THR A 893 -34.30 37.69 -11.90
N GLY A 894 -34.50 38.99 -11.66
CA GLY A 894 -33.46 39.77 -10.99
C GLY A 894 -33.89 41.16 -10.54
N LEU A 895 -32.96 41.90 -9.93
CA LEU A 895 -33.29 43.18 -9.32
C LEU A 895 -33.44 44.32 -10.32
N ARG A 896 -32.64 44.41 -11.40
CA ARG A 896 -32.65 45.58 -12.30
C ARG A 896 -32.98 45.26 -13.75
N ASN A 897 -31.96 45.13 -14.60
CA ASN A 897 -32.11 44.92 -16.05
C ASN A 897 -32.28 43.43 -16.33
N ILE A 898 -33.44 43.03 -16.82
CA ILE A 898 -33.76 41.63 -17.09
C ILE A 898 -34.21 41.47 -18.54
N GLY A 899 -33.56 40.58 -19.27
CA GLY A 899 -33.89 40.29 -20.66
C GLY A 899 -34.14 38.81 -20.89
N GLY A 900 -35.06 38.48 -21.82
CA GLY A 900 -35.32 37.09 -22.15
C GLY A 900 -34.11 36.37 -22.77
N PHE A 901 -33.34 37.02 -23.65
CA PHE A 901 -32.09 36.47 -24.20
C PHE A 901 -30.86 36.95 -23.42
N ALA A 902 -30.67 38.27 -23.32
CA ALA A 902 -29.54 38.86 -22.59
C ALA A 902 -30.00 40.01 -21.69
N SER A 903 -29.38 40.23 -20.54
CA SER A 903 -29.76 41.37 -19.70
C SER A 903 -29.41 42.71 -20.34
N THR A 904 -28.22 42.79 -20.93
CA THR A 904 -27.68 43.96 -21.64
C THR A 904 -26.83 43.47 -22.80
N SER A 905 -26.94 44.13 -23.96
CA SER A 905 -26.06 43.87 -25.10
C SER A 905 -25.41 45.16 -25.61
N LEU A 906 -24.08 45.21 -25.58
CA LEU A 906 -23.27 46.26 -26.21
C LEU A 906 -22.82 45.88 -27.63
N ALA A 907 -22.93 44.60 -28.00
CA ALA A 907 -22.63 44.14 -29.34
C ALA A 907 -23.78 44.38 -30.32
N ARG A 908 -23.39 44.69 -31.57
CA ARG A 908 -24.32 44.90 -32.69
C ARG A 908 -24.72 43.61 -33.42
N ASP A 909 -24.14 42.45 -33.09
CA ASP A 909 -24.27 41.20 -33.85
C ASP A 909 -24.80 40.02 -33.02
N ILE A 910 -26.11 39.99 -32.74
CA ILE A 910 -26.81 38.76 -32.32
C ILE A 910 -27.63 38.26 -33.51
N LYS A 911 -27.24 37.13 -34.08
CA LYS A 911 -27.77 36.61 -35.36
C LYS A 911 -28.37 35.22 -35.18
N ASN A 912 -29.57 34.97 -35.71
CA ASN A 912 -30.19 33.65 -35.75
C ASN A 912 -30.17 32.91 -34.41
N SER A 913 -30.40 33.65 -33.32
CA SER A 913 -30.27 33.15 -31.94
C SER A 913 -31.56 33.40 -31.19
N PHE A 914 -31.96 32.50 -30.29
CA PHE A 914 -33.25 32.64 -29.60
C PHE A 914 -33.27 32.15 -28.16
N THR A 915 -34.26 32.60 -27.39
CA THR A 915 -34.54 32.07 -26.06
C THR A 915 -36.01 31.76 -25.86
N VAL A 916 -36.29 30.65 -25.19
CA VAL A 916 -37.63 30.28 -24.71
C VAL A 916 -37.60 30.41 -23.19
N VAL A 917 -38.50 31.21 -22.62
CA VAL A 917 -38.59 31.42 -21.17
C VAL A 917 -40.04 31.47 -20.72
N GLN A 918 -40.36 30.81 -19.61
CA GLN A 918 -41.72 30.81 -19.07
C GLN A 918 -42.10 32.20 -18.53
N GLN A 919 -41.24 32.80 -17.72
CA GLN A 919 -41.50 34.08 -17.08
C GLN A 919 -40.24 34.95 -16.98
N VAL A 920 -40.40 36.26 -17.19
CA VAL A 920 -39.34 37.24 -16.94
C VAL A 920 -39.80 38.25 -15.89
N THR A 921 -39.08 38.32 -14.77
CA THR A 921 -39.47 39.10 -13.59
C THR A 921 -38.36 40.05 -13.15
N ALA A 922 -38.62 41.36 -13.14
CA ALA A 922 -37.76 42.32 -12.43
C ALA A 922 -38.41 42.75 -11.11
N ILE A 923 -37.62 42.74 -10.05
CA ILE A 923 -38.05 43.22 -8.73
C ILE A 923 -37.98 44.77 -8.68
N ASN A 924 -37.00 45.40 -9.35
CA ASN A 924 -36.74 46.86 -9.36
C ASN A 924 -36.00 47.33 -10.64
N GLY A 925 -36.61 47.29 -11.83
CA GLY A 925 -35.95 47.80 -13.05
C GLY A 925 -36.66 47.49 -14.36
N ALA A 926 -35.91 47.68 -15.46
CA ALA A 926 -36.40 47.47 -16.82
C ALA A 926 -36.46 45.98 -17.18
N VAL A 927 -37.58 45.57 -17.78
CA VAL A 927 -37.79 44.22 -18.31
C VAL A 927 -37.98 44.31 -19.82
N SER A 928 -37.34 43.42 -20.57
CA SER A 928 -37.57 43.29 -22.01
C SER A 928 -37.68 41.83 -22.42
N ARG A 929 -38.49 41.59 -23.46
CA ARG A 929 -38.59 40.27 -24.07
C ARG A 929 -37.25 39.81 -24.63
N LEU A 930 -36.46 40.71 -25.23
CA LEU A 930 -35.21 40.33 -25.91
C LEU A 930 -33.97 40.73 -25.10
N ILE A 931 -33.77 42.03 -24.87
CA ILE A 931 -32.62 42.60 -24.16
C ILE A 931 -33.10 43.66 -23.16
N GLY A 932 -32.77 43.49 -21.88
CA GLY A 932 -33.27 44.30 -20.75
C GLY A 932 -32.86 45.79 -20.77
N ASP A 933 -31.68 46.11 -21.32
CA ASP A 933 -31.18 47.48 -21.50
C ASP A 933 -30.81 47.75 -22.97
N THR A 934 -31.49 48.71 -23.60
CA THR A 934 -31.40 48.98 -25.05
C THR A 934 -30.36 50.05 -25.38
N ALA A 935 -29.09 49.65 -25.48
CA ALA A 935 -28.07 50.39 -26.24
C ALA A 935 -27.99 49.95 -27.73
N VAL A 936 -29.00 49.23 -28.23
CA VAL A 936 -29.00 48.62 -29.57
C VAL A 936 -29.59 49.61 -30.59
N THR A 937 -28.76 50.14 -31.48
CA THR A 937 -29.13 51.19 -32.46
C THR A 937 -29.22 50.72 -33.92
N SER A 938 -29.37 49.42 -34.23
CA SER A 938 -29.51 49.00 -35.63
C SER A 938 -30.43 47.81 -35.90
N THR A 939 -31.14 47.94 -37.01
CA THR A 939 -32.29 47.18 -37.54
C THR A 939 -31.95 45.86 -38.24
N THR A 940 -30.79 45.26 -37.97
CA THR A 940 -30.31 44.06 -38.69
C THR A 940 -30.25 42.77 -37.84
N ASN A 941 -30.69 42.81 -36.57
CA ASN A 941 -30.59 41.67 -35.65
C ASN A 941 -31.87 40.80 -35.64
N ARG A 942 -31.71 39.52 -36.02
CA ARG A 942 -32.76 38.47 -35.96
C ARG A 942 -32.56 37.61 -34.71
N ALA A 943 -32.71 38.21 -33.53
CA ALA A 943 -32.73 37.49 -32.27
C ALA A 943 -34.18 37.41 -31.75
N TYR A 944 -34.62 36.22 -31.31
CA TYR A 944 -36.02 35.96 -30.96
C TYR A 944 -36.16 35.54 -29.50
N THR A 945 -37.16 36.03 -28.79
CA THR A 945 -37.54 35.46 -27.49
C THR A 945 -39.02 35.16 -27.46
N SER A 946 -39.38 33.95 -27.02
CA SER A 946 -40.73 33.63 -26.60
C SER A 946 -40.83 33.71 -25.07
N VAL A 947 -41.78 34.51 -24.58
CA VAL A 947 -42.03 34.75 -23.15
C VAL A 947 -43.51 34.59 -22.86
N ALA A 948 -43.88 33.70 -21.93
CA ALA A 948 -45.28 33.47 -21.58
C ALA A 948 -45.86 34.56 -20.65
N SER A 949 -45.07 35.13 -19.73
CA SER A 949 -45.49 36.26 -18.88
C SER A 949 -44.35 37.21 -18.45
N ILE A 950 -44.66 38.50 -18.22
CA ILE A 950 -43.72 39.57 -17.81
C ILE A 950 -44.29 40.36 -16.63
N SER A 951 -43.46 40.69 -15.64
CA SER A 951 -43.83 41.59 -14.53
C SER A 951 -42.68 42.54 -14.17
N GLY A 952 -42.91 43.87 -14.22
CA GLY A 952 -41.92 44.92 -13.90
C GLY A 952 -42.31 46.34 -14.39
N ASN A 953 -41.47 47.35 -14.07
CA ASN A 953 -41.75 48.77 -14.34
C ASN A 953 -41.08 49.26 -15.64
N SER A 954 -41.59 48.88 -16.81
CA SER A 954 -41.52 49.63 -18.09
C SER A 954 -41.96 48.75 -19.26
N GLU A 955 -42.86 49.28 -20.09
CA GLU A 955 -43.15 48.75 -21.41
C GLU A 955 -42.02 49.14 -22.37
N THR A 956 -41.53 48.20 -23.16
CA THR A 956 -40.99 48.51 -24.48
C THR A 956 -41.46 47.43 -25.44
N THR A 957 -42.45 47.79 -26.26
CA THR A 957 -43.05 46.94 -27.29
C THR A 957 -41.99 46.57 -28.33
N VAL A 958 -41.55 45.31 -28.34
CA VAL A 958 -40.75 44.76 -29.43
C VAL A 958 -41.70 44.06 -30.40
N HIS A 959 -41.80 44.58 -31.63
CA HIS A 959 -42.53 43.94 -32.72
C HIS A 959 -41.94 42.55 -33.00
N LEU A 960 -42.77 41.52 -32.79
CA LEU A 960 -42.52 40.14 -33.20
C LEU A 960 -43.15 39.95 -34.58
N ASP A 961 -42.35 39.65 -35.60
CA ASP A 961 -42.85 39.03 -36.82
C ASP A 961 -42.31 37.59 -36.88
N LEU A 962 -43.13 36.66 -36.40
CA LEU A 962 -42.83 35.22 -36.38
C LEU A 962 -43.22 34.52 -37.70
N GLN A 963 -43.78 35.23 -38.69
CA GLN A 963 -44.47 34.57 -39.81
C GLN A 963 -43.67 34.44 -41.11
N LYS A 964 -42.42 34.90 -41.21
CA LYS A 964 -41.79 35.01 -42.55
C LYS A 964 -40.51 34.27 -42.87
N ASP A 965 -39.88 33.54 -41.95
CA ASP A 965 -38.71 32.73 -42.30
C ASP A 965 -38.54 31.60 -41.28
N ALA A 966 -39.17 30.44 -41.51
CA ALA A 966 -38.82 29.18 -40.82
C ALA A 966 -37.80 28.35 -41.63
N SER A 967 -37.28 28.91 -42.73
CA SER A 967 -36.44 28.25 -43.74
C SER A 967 -34.97 28.05 -43.34
N TRP A 968 -34.51 28.68 -42.24
CA TRP A 968 -33.11 28.63 -41.78
C TRP A 968 -32.83 27.58 -40.69
N PHE A 969 -33.85 26.80 -40.29
CA PHE A 969 -33.64 25.56 -39.54
C PHE A 969 -32.99 24.51 -40.45
N LYS A 970 -31.67 24.36 -40.38
CA LYS A 970 -30.98 23.25 -41.07
C LYS A 970 -31.40 21.92 -40.42
N GLY A 971 -32.43 21.28 -40.96
CA GLY A 971 -32.83 19.89 -40.63
C GLY A 971 -34.31 19.67 -40.28
N ALA A 972 -35.11 20.71 -40.07
CA ALA A 972 -36.53 20.61 -39.72
C ALA A 972 -37.42 21.17 -40.85
N THR A 973 -38.13 20.29 -41.56
CA THR A 973 -39.07 20.69 -42.62
C THR A 973 -40.48 20.99 -42.12
N ASN A 974 -40.78 20.85 -40.82
CA ASN A 974 -42.10 21.14 -40.25
C ASN A 974 -41.96 21.81 -38.87
N PHE A 975 -41.67 23.11 -38.84
CA PHE A 975 -41.79 23.92 -37.63
C PHE A 975 -42.99 24.86 -37.82
N SER A 976 -44.11 24.60 -37.14
CA SER A 976 -45.28 25.49 -37.13
C SER A 976 -45.47 26.05 -35.73
N VAL A 977 -45.26 27.36 -35.58
CA VAL A 977 -45.67 28.10 -34.37
C VAL A 977 -47.11 28.56 -34.60
N SER A 978 -48.08 27.85 -34.05
CA SER A 978 -49.45 28.36 -33.93
C SER A 978 -49.66 28.80 -32.49
N ALA A 979 -49.85 30.10 -32.30
CA ALA A 979 -50.10 30.67 -31.00
C ALA A 979 -51.50 31.29 -31.04
N ASN A 980 -52.48 30.63 -30.41
CA ASN A 980 -53.87 31.09 -30.41
C ASN A 980 -54.16 31.95 -29.17
N TRP A 981 -54.69 33.15 -29.42
CA TRP A 981 -55.08 34.10 -28.39
C TRP A 981 -56.52 33.81 -27.93
N THR A 982 -56.69 33.32 -26.69
CA THR A 982 -57.99 33.33 -26.02
C THR A 982 -57.82 33.77 -24.56
N GLY A 983 -58.53 34.83 -24.15
CA GLY A 983 -58.76 35.14 -22.74
C GLY A 983 -57.57 35.67 -21.91
N GLY A 984 -56.51 36.22 -22.52
CA GLY A 984 -55.44 36.89 -21.77
C GLY A 984 -54.32 35.99 -21.23
N VAL A 985 -54.27 34.72 -21.64
CA VAL A 985 -53.16 33.80 -21.38
C VAL A 985 -52.67 33.24 -22.72
N TRP A 986 -51.35 33.25 -22.94
CA TRP A 986 -50.76 32.47 -24.03
C TRP A 986 -50.74 31.01 -23.60
N ASP A 987 -51.55 30.16 -24.23
CA ASP A 987 -51.41 28.73 -24.09
C ASP A 987 -50.20 28.29 -24.93
N ALA A 988 -49.11 27.92 -24.25
CA ALA A 988 -47.91 27.35 -24.85
C ALA A 988 -47.95 25.81 -24.89
N SER A 989 -49.13 25.21 -24.75
CA SER A 989 -49.28 23.77 -24.93
C SER A 989 -49.12 23.41 -26.41
N ILE A 990 -48.23 22.45 -26.67
CA ILE A 990 -47.89 21.85 -27.96
C ILE A 990 -46.80 22.62 -28.74
N TRP A 991 -45.56 22.48 -28.27
CA TRP A 991 -44.40 22.46 -29.17
C TRP A 991 -44.17 21.00 -29.58
N ASP A 992 -44.70 20.59 -30.73
CA ASP A 992 -44.39 19.29 -31.32
C ASP A 992 -43.00 19.37 -31.95
N PHE A 993 -41.98 19.09 -31.14
CA PHE A 993 -40.64 18.81 -31.66
C PHE A 993 -40.69 17.45 -32.38
N PRO A 994 -40.22 17.34 -33.64
CA PRO A 994 -40.27 16.07 -34.35
C PRO A 994 -39.54 14.98 -33.55
N ALA A 995 -40.29 13.93 -33.18
CA ALA A 995 -39.71 12.74 -32.59
C ALA A 995 -38.62 12.18 -33.53
N GLY A 996 -37.38 12.12 -33.06
CA GLY A 996 -36.28 11.44 -33.77
C GLY A 996 -35.29 12.32 -34.55
N LYS A 997 -35.24 13.64 -34.35
CA LYS A 997 -34.19 14.51 -34.94
C LYS A 997 -33.47 15.41 -33.92
N TYR A 998 -33.06 14.81 -32.81
CA TYR A 998 -31.93 15.30 -32.00
C TYR A 998 -30.61 14.95 -32.71
N PRO A 999 -29.54 15.75 -32.61
CA PRO A 999 -28.22 15.16 -32.54
C PRO A 999 -28.12 14.46 -31.18
N ILE A 1000 -28.66 13.25 -31.10
CA ILE A 1000 -28.31 12.19 -30.15
C ILE A 1000 -27.99 12.70 -28.71
N LEU A 1001 -29.02 13.04 -27.95
CA LEU A 1001 -29.14 12.54 -26.57
C LEU A 1001 -29.89 11.21 -26.67
N LYS A 1002 -29.24 10.17 -27.24
CA LYS A 1002 -29.74 8.80 -27.03
C LYS A 1002 -29.13 8.29 -25.74
N ASN A 1003 -30.01 8.16 -24.75
CA ASN A 1003 -29.94 7.21 -23.64
C ASN A 1003 -28.93 7.47 -22.51
N VAL A 1004 -29.31 8.29 -21.51
CA VAL A 1004 -28.75 8.23 -20.14
C VAL A 1004 -29.85 8.29 -19.06
N ALA A 1005 -31.08 7.90 -19.39
CA ALA A 1005 -32.15 7.81 -18.40
C ALA A 1005 -33.06 6.62 -18.70
N GLY A 1006 -32.76 5.47 -18.06
CA GLY A 1006 -33.63 4.30 -18.03
C GLY A 1006 -33.11 3.08 -18.79
N GLY A 1007 -32.04 2.48 -18.29
CA GLY A 1007 -31.57 1.16 -18.68
C GLY A 1007 -30.47 0.72 -17.73
N GLU A 1008 -30.60 -0.45 -17.12
CA GLU A 1008 -29.63 -1.02 -16.20
C GLU A 1008 -28.22 -0.96 -16.80
N TYR A 1009 -27.33 -0.26 -16.10
CA TYR A 1009 -25.89 -0.33 -16.33
C TYR A 1009 -25.43 -1.69 -15.79
N GLN A 1010 -25.44 -2.71 -16.65
CA GLN A 1010 -24.68 -3.94 -16.41
C GLN A 1010 -23.21 -3.66 -16.76
N ASP A 1011 -22.33 -3.89 -15.78
CA ASP A 1011 -20.89 -3.79 -15.89
C ASP A 1011 -20.34 -4.54 -17.11
N GLY A 1012 -19.45 -3.87 -17.84
CA GLY A 1012 -18.75 -4.44 -18.98
C GLY A 1012 -17.76 -3.43 -19.58
N TYR A 1013 -16.60 -3.29 -18.94
CA TYR A 1013 -15.47 -2.51 -19.45
C TYR A 1013 -15.18 -2.76 -20.94
N SER A 1014 -15.15 -1.69 -21.75
CA SER A 1014 -14.03 -1.37 -22.65
C SER A 1014 -14.27 -0.07 -23.43
N THR A 1015 -13.31 0.85 -23.29
CA THR A 1015 -12.95 2.04 -24.10
C THR A 1015 -13.18 1.92 -25.61
N PRO A 1016 -13.22 3.04 -26.39
CA PRO A 1016 -12.72 4.39 -26.07
C PRO A 1016 -13.78 5.49 -25.93
#